data_AF-A0A9Q4H9J9-F1
#
_entry.id   AF-A0A9Q4H9J9-F1
#
_cell.length_a   1.000
_cell.length_b   1.000
_cell.length_c   1.000
_cell.angle_alpha   90.00
_cell.angle_beta   90.00
_cell.angle_gamma   90.00
#
_symmetry.space_group_name_H-M   'P 1'
#
loop_
_entity.id
_entity.type
_entity.pdbx_description
1 polymer ?
#
loop_
_entity_poly.entity_id
_entity_poly.type
_entity_poly.pdbx_seq_one_letter_code
_entity_poly.pdbx_strand_id
1 'polypeptide(L)'
;MAQCSITKSLIFSRGILKIPHLNAFLHDSELISYSRLTKTIRADNVIGWGLRPSAGKARAYAEQHYLPYIALEDGFLRSLGLGVMGYPPFSVVYDDVGIYYDTTRSSRLEQLILSSHFSATDLQQAEQAVRLIVRHQLSKYNHNPDYVSNGPKTSEIVLVIDQTFGDMAVKYGRANESDFQQMLDAAIGENPDAQIWVKTHPDVISGKKKGYLTDLHCYGNRIRLFAEDVNPISLLNRIDKVYCVTSQMGFEALLLGKPVITFGIPWFAGWGITDDRHPDIDILKLEQRRKNRSFIQLFAAAYLQYSRYINPYTGKVGTIFDVIDYLSKAKILNQRLGGHLYCIGMSLWKRAVIKPFFNLPLCRLHFVGSLKSLEKRVFEKNARLLIWSQGKPEILAFAEKHNLPLLRMEDGFIRSVGLGSNLVAPLSLVIDDLGIYFNAQTPSRLEEILLHQEFSEQDLVLAKKLRNRLIEANIGKYNVGNSGFRLNVTDKTAILVPGQVEDDASIRFGSPEIKKNLDLLRKVRELNPNAYIIYKPHPDVVSGNRQGHIPTEQAVEFADEIVENANILDCINQVDEVHTMTSLAGFEALLRGKIVHCYGLPFYSNWGLTEDYLSLERRHRKLCLEELISAVLVYYPQYVDPENATMINAEQAIEILQQQKQQLSHSGIKRPWIAKQFGKLKQLYRTLQ
;
A
#
# COMPACT_ATOMS: atom_id res chain seq x y z
N MET A 1 -15.94 -16.24 33.31
CA MET A 1 -16.13 -15.69 31.95
C MET A 1 -17.53 -15.11 31.87
N ALA A 2 -17.69 -13.82 32.15
CA ALA A 2 -18.97 -13.15 31.96
C ALA A 2 -19.22 -13.01 30.45
N GLN A 3 -20.38 -13.48 29.96
CA GLN A 3 -20.86 -13.15 28.63
C GLN A 3 -20.88 -11.62 28.50
N CYS A 4 -19.95 -11.05 27.72
CA CYS A 4 -20.01 -9.64 27.36
C CYS A 4 -21.30 -9.46 26.54
N SER A 5 -22.33 -8.85 27.11
CA SER A 5 -23.57 -8.58 26.39
C SER A 5 -23.25 -7.64 25.22
N ILE A 6 -23.43 -8.12 24.00
CA ILE A 6 -23.27 -7.29 22.80
C ILE A 6 -24.30 -6.16 22.83
N THR A 7 -23.85 -4.92 22.66
CA THR A 7 -24.70 -3.73 22.77
C THR A 7 -25.49 -3.52 21.48
N LYS A 8 -26.81 -3.31 21.54
CA LYS A 8 -27.65 -3.06 20.35
C LYS A 8 -27.62 -1.59 19.96
N SER A 9 -27.07 -1.28 18.80
CA SER A 9 -26.85 0.09 18.34
C SER A 9 -27.69 0.44 17.12
N LEU A 10 -28.54 1.46 17.24
CA LEU A 10 -29.44 1.90 16.18
C LEU A 10 -28.80 2.96 15.27
N ILE A 11 -28.81 2.75 13.95
CA ILE A 11 -28.24 3.66 12.95
C ILE A 11 -29.33 4.16 11.99
N PHE A 12 -29.44 5.49 11.86
CA PHE A 12 -30.37 6.14 10.94
C PHE A 12 -29.75 6.44 9.56
N SER A 13 -28.43 6.63 9.52
CA SER A 13 -27.73 7.09 8.33
C SER A 13 -27.36 5.91 7.43
N ARG A 14 -27.91 5.89 6.22
CA ARG A 14 -27.44 4.99 5.15
C ARG A 14 -25.98 5.24 4.78
N GLY A 15 -25.45 6.45 5.00
CA GLY A 15 -24.04 6.75 4.77
C GLY A 15 -23.14 5.99 5.72
N ILE A 16 -23.50 5.91 7.00
CA ILE A 16 -22.77 5.11 8.01
C ILE A 16 -22.84 3.63 7.65
N LEU A 17 -24.04 3.12 7.35
CA LEU A 17 -24.24 1.70 7.00
C LEU A 17 -23.51 1.25 5.72
N LYS A 18 -23.07 2.19 4.87
CA LYS A 18 -22.29 1.92 3.65
C LYS A 18 -20.77 1.91 3.89
N ILE A 19 -20.31 2.26 5.10
CA ILE A 19 -18.88 2.19 5.43
C ILE A 19 -18.43 0.73 5.32
N PRO A 20 -17.46 0.42 4.44
CA PRO A 20 -16.91 -0.93 4.35
C PRO A 20 -16.36 -1.38 5.70
N HIS A 21 -16.62 -2.63 6.07
CA HIS A 21 -16.15 -3.22 7.33
C HIS A 21 -16.64 -2.50 8.60
N LEU A 22 -17.80 -1.83 8.57
CA LEU A 22 -18.37 -1.15 9.73
C LEU A 22 -18.42 -2.02 11.00
N ASN A 23 -18.75 -3.31 10.87
CA ASN A 23 -18.79 -4.24 11.99
C ASN A 23 -17.41 -4.47 12.65
N ALA A 24 -16.30 -4.25 11.96
CA ALA A 24 -14.97 -4.35 12.56
C ALA A 24 -14.67 -3.10 13.42
N PHE A 25 -15.07 -1.91 12.96
CA PHE A 25 -14.99 -0.71 13.79
C PHE A 25 -15.88 -0.79 15.04
N LEU A 26 -17.06 -1.40 14.90
CA LEU A 26 -18.07 -1.52 15.95
C LEU A 26 -18.25 -2.98 16.39
N HIS A 27 -17.13 -3.69 16.61
CA HIS A 27 -17.09 -5.13 16.89
C HIS A 27 -17.73 -5.52 18.24
N ASP A 28 -17.96 -4.54 19.10
CA ASP A 28 -18.64 -4.61 20.40
C ASP A 28 -20.15 -4.31 20.32
N SER A 29 -20.68 -4.04 19.12
CA SER A 29 -22.08 -3.67 18.89
C SER A 29 -22.78 -4.55 17.86
N GLU A 30 -24.05 -4.88 18.12
CA GLU A 30 -24.99 -5.39 17.14
C GLU A 30 -25.65 -4.20 16.42
N LEU A 31 -25.38 -4.03 15.13
CA LEU A 31 -25.82 -2.87 14.36
C LEU A 31 -27.22 -3.07 13.78
N ILE A 32 -28.14 -2.18 14.12
CA ILE A 32 -29.54 -2.23 13.66
C ILE A 32 -29.80 -1.00 12.78
N SER A 33 -30.26 -1.23 11.54
CA SER A 33 -30.71 -0.13 10.67
C SER A 33 -32.11 0.32 11.10
N TYR A 34 -32.27 1.63 11.31
CA TYR A 34 -33.58 2.21 11.55
C TYR A 34 -34.50 2.02 10.33
N SER A 35 -35.72 1.53 10.56
CA SER A 35 -36.80 1.44 9.58
C SER A 35 -38.07 2.07 10.15
N ARG A 36 -38.77 2.86 9.33
CA ARG A 36 -40.07 3.44 9.70
C ARG A 36 -41.18 2.39 9.82
N LEU A 37 -40.96 1.19 9.27
CA LEU A 37 -41.96 0.11 9.22
C LEU A 37 -41.90 -0.82 10.44
N THR A 38 -40.82 -0.77 11.22
CA THR A 38 -40.65 -1.59 12.42
C THR A 38 -41.13 -0.82 13.66
N LYS A 39 -42.19 -1.31 14.32
CA LYS A 39 -42.64 -0.76 15.61
C LYS A 39 -41.68 -1.18 16.72
N THR A 40 -41.09 -0.18 17.38
CA THR A 40 -40.23 -0.29 18.60
C THR A 40 -39.07 -1.28 18.48
N ILE A 41 -37.91 -0.77 18.05
CA ILE A 41 -36.64 -1.49 18.14
C ILE A 41 -36.09 -1.31 19.56
N ARG A 42 -35.86 -2.40 20.29
CA ARG A 42 -35.11 -2.37 21.56
C ARG A 42 -33.62 -2.17 21.23
N ALA A 43 -33.17 -0.93 21.34
CA ALA A 43 -31.78 -0.53 21.19
C ALA A 43 -31.25 0.00 22.52
N ASP A 44 -29.96 -0.22 22.77
CA ASP A 44 -29.27 0.26 23.96
C ASP A 44 -28.65 1.64 23.75
N ASN A 45 -28.39 2.03 22.49
CA ASN A 45 -27.91 3.36 22.10
C ASN A 45 -28.23 3.70 20.64
N VAL A 46 -27.97 4.96 20.26
CA VAL A 46 -28.13 5.47 18.90
C VAL A 46 -26.79 5.98 18.38
N ILE A 47 -26.42 5.58 17.17
CA ILE A 47 -25.19 6.01 16.50
C ILE A 47 -25.50 7.05 15.42
N GLY A 48 -24.72 8.12 15.38
CA GLY A 48 -24.73 9.11 14.29
C GLY A 48 -23.34 9.64 13.94
N TRP A 49 -23.27 10.52 12.94
CA TRP A 49 -22.00 11.07 12.46
C TRP A 49 -21.79 12.50 12.98
N GLY A 50 -20.98 12.63 14.02
CA GLY A 50 -20.66 13.90 14.68
C GLY A 50 -21.91 14.71 15.07
N LEU A 51 -21.79 16.03 15.05
CA LEU A 51 -22.87 16.97 15.35
C LEU A 51 -23.43 17.66 14.11
N ARG A 52 -23.23 17.06 12.93
CA ARG A 52 -23.71 17.60 11.65
C ARG A 52 -25.25 17.65 11.64
N PRO A 53 -25.86 18.56 10.86
CA PRO A 53 -27.32 18.60 10.72
C PRO A 53 -27.95 17.27 10.29
N SER A 54 -27.23 16.47 9.49
CA SER A 54 -27.67 15.12 9.08
C SER A 54 -27.85 14.14 10.25
N ALA A 55 -27.16 14.35 11.37
CA ALA A 55 -27.32 13.55 12.59
C ALA A 55 -28.50 14.01 13.46
N GLY A 56 -29.20 15.11 13.11
CA GLY A 56 -30.28 15.69 13.92
C GLY A 56 -31.40 14.71 14.25
N LYS A 57 -31.82 13.87 13.30
CA LYS A 57 -32.85 12.84 13.53
C LYS A 57 -32.41 11.77 14.53
N ALA A 58 -31.16 11.32 14.43
CA ALA A 58 -30.61 10.33 15.35
C ALA A 58 -30.51 10.89 16.77
N ARG A 59 -30.04 12.14 16.91
CA ARG A 59 -29.95 12.82 18.22
C ARG A 59 -31.34 13.05 18.83
N ALA A 60 -32.30 13.56 18.07
CA ALA A 60 -33.66 13.76 18.55
C ALA A 60 -34.32 12.44 18.98
N TYR A 61 -34.08 11.35 18.27
CA TYR A 61 -34.55 10.02 18.66
C TYR A 61 -33.89 9.55 19.95
N ALA A 62 -32.57 9.70 20.07
CA ALA A 62 -31.83 9.33 21.28
C ALA A 62 -32.38 10.07 22.51
N GLU A 63 -32.60 11.37 22.38
CA GLU A 63 -33.18 12.22 23.43
C GLU A 63 -34.61 11.81 23.78
N GLN A 64 -35.49 11.67 22.78
CA GLN A 64 -36.89 11.28 22.98
C GLN A 64 -37.05 9.92 23.68
N HIS A 65 -36.10 9.01 23.47
CA HIS A 65 -36.13 7.65 24.01
C HIS A 65 -35.14 7.42 25.17
N TYR A 66 -34.50 8.48 25.69
CA TYR A 66 -33.51 8.40 26.77
C TYR A 66 -32.38 7.40 26.50
N LEU A 67 -31.95 7.31 25.25
CA LEU A 67 -30.84 6.46 24.82
C LEU A 67 -29.53 7.27 24.72
N PRO A 68 -28.38 6.69 25.11
CA PRO A 68 -27.08 7.26 24.81
C PRO A 68 -26.89 7.52 23.32
N TYR A 69 -26.27 8.65 22.99
CA TYR A 69 -25.87 9.00 21.63
C TYR A 69 -24.37 8.80 21.45
N ILE A 70 -23.99 7.96 20.49
CA ILE A 70 -22.60 7.76 20.10
C ILE A 70 -22.33 8.55 18.82
N ALA A 71 -21.37 9.46 18.90
CA ALA A 71 -20.88 10.22 17.77
C ALA A 71 -19.69 9.49 17.12
N LEU A 72 -19.86 9.12 15.86
CA LEU A 72 -18.76 8.68 15.00
C LEU A 72 -18.23 9.86 14.19
N GLU A 73 -16.94 9.84 13.91
CA GLU A 73 -16.29 10.68 12.91
C GLU A 73 -15.15 9.91 12.26
N ASP A 74 -14.58 10.48 11.21
CA ASP A 74 -13.34 9.96 10.65
C ASP A 74 -12.22 9.98 11.69
N GLY A 75 -11.45 8.90 11.78
CA GLY A 75 -10.23 8.87 12.60
C GLY A 75 -9.15 9.80 12.09
N PHE A 76 -8.15 10.06 12.93
CA PHE A 76 -7.10 11.04 12.63
C PHE A 76 -6.11 10.58 11.55
N LEU A 77 -5.99 9.26 11.32
CA LEU A 77 -5.27 8.64 10.21
C LEU A 77 -6.26 7.85 9.35
N ARG A 78 -6.90 8.53 8.40
CA ARG A 78 -8.16 8.05 7.82
C ARG A 78 -7.95 7.14 6.61
N SER A 79 -7.29 7.60 5.55
CA SER A 79 -7.37 6.90 4.26
C SER A 79 -6.30 7.36 3.25
N LEU A 80 -6.21 6.64 2.13
CA LEU A 80 -5.37 7.05 1.00
C LEU A 80 -5.88 8.36 0.38
N GLY A 81 -7.13 8.41 -0.08
CA GLY A 81 -7.75 9.61 -0.64
C GLY A 81 -8.84 10.23 0.22
N LEU A 82 -9.44 11.31 -0.26
CA LEU A 82 -10.53 12.03 0.41
C LEU A 82 -11.83 11.21 0.45
N GLY A 83 -12.62 11.38 1.51
CA GLY A 83 -13.95 10.76 1.63
C GLY A 83 -14.91 11.18 0.51
N VAL A 84 -14.85 12.45 0.10
CA VAL A 84 -15.65 12.98 -1.03
C VAL A 84 -15.28 12.38 -2.39
N MET A 85 -14.09 11.77 -2.50
CA MET A 85 -13.64 11.01 -3.68
C MET A 85 -13.98 9.52 -3.59
N GLY A 86 -14.76 9.10 -2.59
CA GLY A 86 -15.20 7.71 -2.42
C GLY A 86 -14.21 6.81 -1.67
N TYR A 87 -13.13 7.35 -1.09
CA TYR A 87 -12.20 6.56 -0.30
C TYR A 87 -12.79 6.27 1.08
N PRO A 88 -12.93 4.99 1.47
CA PRO A 88 -13.47 4.62 2.78
C PRO A 88 -12.45 4.92 3.90
N PRO A 89 -12.92 5.09 5.15
CA PRO A 89 -12.03 5.22 6.29
C PRO A 89 -11.40 3.88 6.67
N PHE A 90 -10.13 3.91 7.06
CA PHE A 90 -9.41 2.84 7.76
C PHE A 90 -9.39 3.03 9.27
N SER A 91 -9.83 4.21 9.73
CA SER A 91 -10.06 4.50 11.14
C SER A 91 -11.28 5.39 11.33
N VAL A 92 -11.99 5.17 12.45
CA VAL A 92 -13.09 6.01 12.92
C VAL A 92 -12.87 6.32 14.39
N VAL A 93 -13.30 7.49 14.84
CA VAL A 93 -13.44 7.75 16.28
C VAL A 93 -14.79 7.26 16.76
N TYR A 94 -14.83 6.76 17.99
CA TYR A 94 -16.04 6.33 18.67
C TYR A 94 -16.17 7.14 19.95
N ASP A 95 -17.14 8.03 20.02
CA ASP A 95 -17.36 8.90 21.19
C ASP A 95 -18.76 8.70 21.76
N ASP A 96 -18.83 8.06 22.91
CA ASP A 96 -20.04 7.78 23.67
C ASP A 96 -20.35 8.82 24.75
N VAL A 97 -19.59 9.92 24.79
CA VAL A 97 -19.74 11.02 25.77
C VAL A 97 -20.11 12.33 25.08
N GLY A 98 -19.43 12.65 23.99
CA GLY A 98 -19.55 13.91 23.25
C GLY A 98 -18.96 13.76 21.84
N ILE A 99 -18.03 14.63 21.47
CA ILE A 99 -17.16 14.45 20.28
C ILE A 99 -15.92 15.32 20.46
N TYR A 100 -14.75 14.89 19.97
CA TYR A 100 -13.46 15.55 20.25
C TYR A 100 -13.39 17.05 19.92
N TYR A 101 -14.07 17.50 18.87
CA TYR A 101 -14.08 18.91 18.47
C TYR A 101 -15.11 19.76 19.23
N ASP A 102 -15.95 19.16 20.07
CA ASP A 102 -16.93 19.87 20.88
C ASP A 102 -16.40 20.15 22.27
N THR A 103 -15.98 21.40 22.50
CA THR A 103 -15.39 21.83 23.77
C THR A 103 -16.42 22.44 24.72
N THR A 104 -17.69 22.56 24.29
CA THR A 104 -18.79 23.06 25.14
C THR A 104 -19.18 22.06 26.23
N ARG A 105 -18.78 20.79 26.09
CA ARG A 105 -19.01 19.69 27.03
C ARG A 105 -17.87 18.68 26.97
N SER A 106 -17.84 17.74 27.92
CA SER A 106 -16.86 16.65 27.91
C SER A 106 -17.00 15.77 26.66
N SER A 107 -15.87 15.22 26.21
CA SER A 107 -15.80 14.16 25.20
C SER A 107 -15.08 12.94 25.75
N ARG A 108 -15.20 11.78 25.08
CA ARG A 108 -14.44 10.58 25.46
C ARG A 108 -12.93 10.86 25.35
N LEU A 109 -12.50 11.59 24.32
CA LEU A 109 -11.10 11.95 24.16
C LEU A 109 -10.59 12.84 25.30
N GLU A 110 -11.34 13.86 25.71
CA GLU A 110 -10.99 14.71 26.86
C GLU A 110 -10.81 13.87 28.13
N GLN A 111 -11.71 12.92 28.39
CA GLN A 111 -11.61 12.03 29.55
C GLN A 111 -10.37 11.12 29.50
N LEU A 112 -10.02 10.58 28.32
CA LEU A 112 -8.81 9.77 28.13
C LEU A 112 -7.54 10.57 28.40
N ILE A 113 -7.48 11.82 27.93
CA ILE A 113 -6.34 12.71 28.18
C ILE A 113 -6.25 13.07 29.67
N LEU A 114 -7.39 13.39 30.32
CA LEU A 114 -7.45 13.75 31.73
C LEU A 114 -7.02 12.62 32.66
N SER A 115 -7.46 11.39 32.39
CA SER A 115 -7.10 10.23 33.21
C SER A 115 -5.61 9.91 33.09
N SER A 116 -5.03 10.05 31.89
CA SER A 116 -3.62 9.72 31.61
C SER A 116 -3.23 8.29 32.02
N HIS A 117 -4.18 7.36 31.95
CA HIS A 117 -3.92 5.95 32.21
C HIS A 117 -3.20 5.34 30.99
N PHE A 118 -1.89 5.53 30.91
CA PHE A 118 -1.03 4.92 29.90
C PHE A 118 0.03 4.06 30.57
N SER A 119 0.15 2.81 30.12
CA SER A 119 1.28 1.96 30.45
C SER A 119 2.56 2.45 29.75
N ALA A 120 3.73 2.02 30.21
CA ALA A 120 5.00 2.28 29.51
C ALA A 120 4.95 1.75 28.06
N THR A 121 4.28 0.62 27.84
CA THR A 121 4.05 0.03 26.52
C THR A 121 3.22 0.94 25.61
N ASP A 122 2.15 1.55 26.13
CA ASP A 122 1.30 2.46 25.34
C ASP A 122 2.08 3.68 24.85
N LEU A 123 2.94 4.23 25.73
CA LEU A 123 3.79 5.37 25.38
C LEU A 123 4.87 4.98 24.36
N GLN A 124 5.50 3.81 24.51
CA GLN A 124 6.47 3.30 23.52
C GLN A 124 5.81 3.07 22.15
N GLN A 125 4.60 2.52 22.12
CA GLN A 125 3.82 2.36 20.89
C GLN A 125 3.45 3.71 20.28
N ALA A 126 3.07 4.69 21.09
CA ALA A 126 2.78 6.05 20.63
C ALA A 126 4.03 6.68 19.97
N GLU A 127 5.19 6.58 20.61
CA GLU A 127 6.45 7.07 20.03
C GLU A 127 6.80 6.37 18.72
N GLN A 128 6.63 5.05 18.66
CA GLN A 128 6.87 4.29 17.43
C GLN A 128 5.92 4.74 16.31
N ALA A 129 4.63 4.91 16.60
CA ALA A 129 3.65 5.36 15.63
C ALA A 129 3.95 6.79 15.15
N VAL A 130 4.32 7.71 16.04
CA VAL A 130 4.76 9.07 15.67
C VAL A 130 5.97 9.01 14.73
N ARG A 131 7.01 8.24 15.08
CA ARG A 131 8.21 8.08 14.24
C ARG A 131 7.85 7.57 12.84
N LEU A 132 6.98 6.58 12.74
CA LEU A 132 6.57 6.01 11.45
C LEU A 132 5.70 6.99 10.63
N ILE A 133 4.75 7.67 11.27
CA ILE A 133 3.92 8.70 10.63
C ILE A 133 4.79 9.81 10.06
N VAL A 134 5.77 10.31 10.83
CA VAL A 134 6.70 11.35 10.38
C VAL A 134 7.62 10.81 9.27
N ARG A 135 8.23 9.63 9.45
CA ARG A 135 9.12 9.00 8.46
C ARG A 135 8.43 8.83 7.10
N HIS A 136 7.19 8.36 7.10
CA HIS A 136 6.41 8.13 5.88
C HIS A 136 5.57 9.33 5.46
N GLN A 137 5.65 10.43 6.21
CA GLN A 137 4.93 11.68 5.98
C GLN A 137 3.41 11.43 5.81
N LEU A 138 2.82 10.70 6.76
CA LEU A 138 1.41 10.34 6.76
C LEU A 138 0.56 11.40 7.47
N SER A 139 -0.64 11.64 6.95
CA SER A 139 -1.62 12.62 7.46
C SER A 139 -3.01 11.98 7.47
N LYS A 140 -4.05 12.72 7.84
CA LYS A 140 -5.45 12.25 7.73
C LYS A 140 -5.75 11.70 6.33
N TYR A 141 -5.28 12.37 5.28
CA TYR A 141 -5.39 11.95 3.88
C TYR A 141 -4.01 11.90 3.24
N ASN A 142 -3.79 10.95 2.33
CA ASN A 142 -2.44 10.56 1.88
C ASN A 142 -2.32 10.48 0.35
N HIS A 143 -3.19 11.18 -0.39
CA HIS A 143 -3.25 11.15 -1.85
C HIS A 143 -2.32 12.17 -2.50
N ASN A 144 -1.94 13.19 -1.74
CA ASN A 144 -1.20 14.34 -2.25
C ASN A 144 0.25 13.99 -2.59
N PRO A 145 0.82 14.62 -3.63
CA PRO A 145 2.26 14.64 -3.81
C PRO A 145 2.95 15.31 -2.62
N ASP A 146 4.20 14.93 -2.37
CA ASP A 146 5.02 15.63 -1.37
C ASP A 146 5.40 17.03 -1.89
N TYR A 147 5.52 17.97 -0.96
CA TYR A 147 5.93 19.33 -1.23
C TYR A 147 7.40 19.35 -1.68
N VAL A 148 7.66 19.94 -2.85
CA VAL A 148 9.01 20.12 -3.38
C VAL A 148 9.37 21.61 -3.28
N SER A 149 10.49 21.90 -2.61
CA SER A 149 10.99 23.28 -2.45
C SER A 149 11.74 23.75 -3.70
N ASN A 150 11.47 24.98 -4.14
CA ASN A 150 12.14 25.58 -5.31
C ASN A 150 13.47 26.30 -4.97
N GLY A 151 14.20 25.83 -3.95
CA GLY A 151 15.45 26.45 -3.51
C GLY A 151 15.71 26.40 -2.00
N PRO A 152 16.86 26.93 -1.56
CA PRO A 152 17.19 27.04 -0.14
C PRO A 152 16.20 27.96 0.57
N LYS A 153 16.00 27.69 1.86
CA LYS A 153 15.17 28.55 2.71
C LYS A 153 15.96 29.82 3.03
N THR A 154 15.45 30.98 2.63
CA THR A 154 16.14 32.28 2.78
C THR A 154 15.65 33.08 3.98
N SER A 155 14.51 32.72 4.57
CA SER A 155 13.92 33.36 5.75
C SER A 155 13.07 32.35 6.52
N GLU A 156 12.67 32.72 7.74
CA GLU A 156 11.63 31.99 8.45
C GLU A 156 10.31 32.00 7.67
N ILE A 157 9.54 30.92 7.83
CA ILE A 157 8.24 30.71 7.20
C ILE A 157 7.23 30.38 8.28
N VAL A 158 6.23 31.25 8.42
CA VAL A 158 5.09 31.10 9.32
C VAL A 158 3.89 30.64 8.51
N LEU A 159 3.27 29.54 8.92
CA LEU A 159 2.06 29.02 8.27
C LEU A 159 0.82 29.45 9.06
N VAL A 160 -0.12 30.10 8.37
CA VAL A 160 -1.46 30.41 8.87
C VAL A 160 -2.44 29.48 8.17
N ILE A 161 -3.17 28.68 8.94
CA ILE A 161 -4.06 27.65 8.39
C ILE A 161 -5.50 28.17 8.33
N ASP A 162 -6.02 28.30 7.11
CA ASP A 162 -7.44 28.58 6.84
C ASP A 162 -8.28 27.28 6.94
N GLN A 163 -9.59 27.44 7.12
CA GLN A 163 -10.55 26.33 7.18
C GLN A 163 -11.76 26.60 6.28
N THR A 164 -12.51 25.54 5.96
CA THR A 164 -13.75 25.69 5.19
C THR A 164 -14.82 26.36 6.05
N PHE A 165 -15.50 27.36 5.50
CA PHE A 165 -16.60 28.04 6.17
C PHE A 165 -17.69 27.06 6.62
N GLY A 166 -18.15 27.21 7.86
CA GLY A 166 -19.17 26.34 8.46
C GLY A 166 -18.64 25.00 8.98
N ASP A 167 -17.33 24.86 9.13
CA ASP A 167 -16.73 23.72 9.83
C ASP A 167 -17.27 23.65 11.27
N MET A 168 -17.79 22.48 11.66
CA MET A 168 -18.32 22.26 13.01
C MET A 168 -17.24 22.42 14.07
N ALA A 169 -15.97 22.11 13.74
CA ALA A 169 -14.86 22.25 14.67
C ALA A 169 -14.60 23.72 15.04
N VAL A 170 -14.85 24.67 14.14
CA VAL A 170 -14.74 26.12 14.43
C VAL A 170 -15.82 26.52 15.43
N LYS A 171 -17.08 26.22 15.11
CA LYS A 171 -18.23 26.55 15.97
C LYS A 171 -18.10 25.95 17.37
N TYR A 172 -17.80 24.66 17.46
CA TYR A 172 -17.74 23.97 18.75
C TYR A 172 -16.36 24.05 19.44
N GLY A 173 -15.36 24.59 18.74
CA GLY A 173 -14.09 25.07 19.31
C GLY A 173 -14.17 26.54 19.76
N ARG A 174 -15.39 27.07 19.94
CA ARG A 174 -15.71 28.42 20.43
C ARG A 174 -15.15 29.57 19.60
N ALA A 175 -14.81 29.32 18.33
CA ALA A 175 -14.31 30.33 17.42
C ALA A 175 -15.35 30.75 16.37
N ASN A 176 -15.11 31.89 15.75
CA ASN A 176 -15.91 32.50 14.70
C ASN A 176 -15.01 33.16 13.63
N GLU A 177 -15.60 33.88 12.68
CA GLU A 177 -14.88 34.53 11.59
C GLU A 177 -13.82 35.53 12.08
N SER A 178 -14.10 36.28 13.16
CA SER A 178 -13.19 37.30 13.67
C SER A 178 -11.89 36.72 14.24
N ASP A 179 -11.92 35.48 14.73
CA ASP A 179 -10.73 34.81 15.27
C ASP A 179 -9.72 34.46 14.17
N PHE A 180 -10.18 34.19 12.94
CA PHE A 180 -9.29 33.99 11.79
C PHE A 180 -8.56 35.28 11.42
N GLN A 181 -9.26 36.42 11.47
CA GLN A 181 -8.66 37.72 11.18
C GLN A 181 -7.63 38.09 12.26
N GLN A 182 -7.99 37.94 13.54
CA GLN A 182 -7.07 38.16 14.66
C GLN A 182 -5.84 37.23 14.58
N MET A 183 -6.03 35.97 14.22
CA MET A 183 -4.95 35.02 14.00
C MET A 183 -3.97 35.50 12.91
N LEU A 184 -4.49 35.99 11.78
CA LEU A 184 -3.66 36.49 10.69
C LEU A 184 -2.89 37.75 11.11
N ASP A 185 -3.57 38.70 11.73
CA ASP A 185 -2.95 39.96 12.19
C ASP A 185 -1.85 39.69 13.23
N ALA A 186 -2.09 38.78 14.18
CA ALA A 186 -1.10 38.35 15.15
C ALA A 186 0.11 37.66 14.48
N ALA A 187 -0.12 36.75 13.51
CA ALA A 187 0.96 36.10 12.80
C ALA A 187 1.86 37.10 12.05
N ILE A 188 1.27 38.16 11.47
CA ILE A 188 2.01 39.22 10.78
C ILE A 188 2.75 40.12 11.78
N GLY A 189 2.11 40.49 12.89
CA GLY A 189 2.68 41.39 13.89
C GLY A 189 3.82 40.76 14.70
N GLU A 190 3.67 39.48 15.07
CA GLU A 190 4.63 38.76 15.90
C GLU A 190 5.86 38.26 15.13
N ASN A 191 5.80 38.23 13.79
CA ASN A 191 6.87 37.68 12.94
C ASN A 191 7.20 38.68 11.80
N PRO A 192 7.77 39.86 12.10
CA PRO A 192 7.91 40.97 11.16
C PRO A 192 8.83 40.67 9.96
N ASP A 193 9.81 39.78 10.14
CA ASP A 193 10.82 39.41 9.15
C ASP A 193 10.53 38.05 8.46
N ALA A 194 9.45 37.38 8.86
CA ALA A 194 9.09 36.08 8.31
C ALA A 194 8.22 36.20 7.04
N GLN A 195 8.27 35.17 6.20
CA GLN A 195 7.27 34.98 5.15
C GLN A 195 6.01 34.37 5.77
N ILE A 196 4.85 35.00 5.51
CA ILE A 196 3.57 34.50 5.98
C ILE A 196 2.92 33.69 4.86
N TRP A 197 2.75 32.39 5.07
CA TRP A 197 2.08 31.50 4.14
C TRP A 197 0.68 31.21 4.64
N VAL A 198 -0.35 31.58 3.87
CA VAL A 198 -1.74 31.26 4.21
C VAL A 198 -2.14 30.00 3.45
N LYS A 199 -2.30 28.88 4.17
CA LYS A 199 -2.73 27.61 3.60
C LYS A 199 -4.25 27.58 3.50
N THR A 200 -4.78 27.57 2.28
CA THR A 200 -6.22 27.39 2.02
C THR A 200 -6.50 26.15 1.17
N HIS A 201 -7.78 25.83 0.99
CA HIS A 201 -8.24 24.72 0.16
C HIS A 201 -8.36 25.16 -1.32
N PRO A 202 -7.95 24.35 -2.32
CA PRO A 202 -8.08 24.71 -3.74
C PRO A 202 -9.49 25.14 -4.19
N ASP A 203 -10.53 24.46 -3.67
CA ASP A 203 -11.94 24.85 -3.87
C ASP A 203 -12.29 26.25 -3.38
N VAL A 204 -11.56 26.80 -2.41
CA VAL A 204 -11.75 28.19 -1.95
C VAL A 204 -11.24 29.17 -3.01
N ILE A 205 -10.06 28.91 -3.58
CA ILE A 205 -9.54 29.73 -4.68
C ILE A 205 -10.42 29.64 -5.93
N SER A 206 -10.90 28.45 -6.27
CA SER A 206 -11.77 28.26 -7.44
C SER A 206 -13.23 28.68 -7.20
N GLY A 207 -13.56 29.26 -6.05
CA GLY A 207 -14.89 29.79 -5.71
C GLY A 207 -15.96 28.73 -5.44
N LYS A 208 -15.61 27.43 -5.39
CA LYS A 208 -16.53 26.32 -5.11
C LYS A 208 -16.88 26.19 -3.63
N LYS A 209 -16.02 26.71 -2.75
CA LYS A 209 -16.23 26.83 -1.31
C LYS A 209 -15.80 28.21 -0.84
N LYS A 210 -16.26 28.60 0.34
CA LYS A 210 -15.81 29.82 1.03
C LYS A 210 -14.83 29.43 2.15
N GLY A 211 -13.68 30.11 2.22
CA GLY A 211 -12.77 30.06 3.37
C GLY A 211 -13.09 31.19 4.36
N TYR A 212 -12.38 31.26 5.48
CA TYR A 212 -12.53 32.37 6.44
C TYR A 212 -11.64 33.56 6.07
N LEU A 213 -10.45 33.29 5.51
CA LEU A 213 -9.50 34.32 5.09
C LEU A 213 -9.71 34.68 3.60
N THR A 214 -10.50 35.72 3.33
CA THR A 214 -10.87 36.11 1.95
C THR A 214 -10.16 37.35 1.42
N ASP A 215 -9.73 38.29 2.28
CA ASP A 215 -9.22 39.60 1.87
C ASP A 215 -7.70 39.74 2.04
N LEU A 216 -6.93 38.78 1.54
CA LEU A 216 -5.47 38.74 1.73
C LEU A 216 -4.68 39.75 0.90
N HIS A 217 -5.31 40.35 -0.12
CA HIS A 217 -4.66 41.29 -1.04
C HIS A 217 -4.19 42.59 -0.37
N CYS A 218 -4.78 42.97 0.77
CA CYS A 218 -4.43 44.19 1.49
C CYS A 218 -3.05 44.14 2.17
N TYR A 219 -2.42 42.96 2.26
CA TYR A 219 -1.13 42.77 2.95
C TYR A 219 0.09 42.70 2.00
N GLY A 220 -0.11 42.96 0.70
CA GLY A 220 0.97 43.04 -0.29
C GLY A 220 1.81 41.76 -0.43
N ASN A 221 3.11 41.92 -0.72
CA ASN A 221 4.01 40.80 -1.05
C ASN A 221 4.48 39.97 0.18
N ARG A 222 4.09 40.34 1.41
CA ARG A 222 4.48 39.60 2.62
C ARG A 222 3.70 38.29 2.78
N ILE A 223 2.47 38.24 2.24
CA ILE A 223 1.63 37.06 2.28
C ILE A 223 1.77 36.26 1.00
N ARG A 224 2.18 34.99 1.13
CA ARG A 224 2.04 33.98 0.08
C ARG A 224 0.75 33.20 0.32
N LEU A 225 -0.19 33.29 -0.61
CA LEU A 225 -1.31 32.37 -0.65
C LEU A 225 -0.83 30.99 -1.12
N PHE A 226 -0.99 29.99 -0.27
CA PHE A 226 -0.62 28.61 -0.56
C PHE A 226 -1.88 27.76 -0.71
N ALA A 227 -2.23 27.40 -1.95
CA ALA A 227 -3.36 26.53 -2.24
C ALA A 227 -2.98 25.29 -3.04
N GLU A 228 -1.70 25.00 -3.13
CA GLU A 228 -1.21 23.76 -3.73
C GLU A 228 -1.70 22.57 -2.88
N ASP A 229 -2.18 21.53 -3.56
CA ASP A 229 -2.70 20.33 -2.92
C ASP A 229 -1.54 19.35 -2.64
N VAL A 230 -0.75 19.66 -1.60
CA VAL A 230 0.45 18.91 -1.20
C VAL A 230 0.28 18.21 0.13
N ASN A 231 1.11 17.20 0.39
CA ASN A 231 1.10 16.46 1.65
C ASN A 231 1.40 17.40 2.85
N PRO A 232 0.53 17.43 3.88
CA PRO A 232 0.68 18.35 5.01
C PRO A 232 2.00 18.21 5.78
N ILE A 233 2.44 16.97 6.06
CA ILE A 233 3.69 16.71 6.81
C ILE A 233 4.90 17.17 6.01
N SER A 234 4.92 16.89 4.70
CA SER A 234 5.99 17.34 3.80
C SER A 234 6.13 18.87 3.75
N LEU A 235 5.00 19.58 3.78
CA LEU A 235 4.95 21.04 3.82
C LEU A 235 5.45 21.56 5.17
N LEU A 236 4.91 21.01 6.27
CA LEU A 236 5.24 21.42 7.63
C LEU A 236 6.73 21.24 7.98
N ASN A 237 7.44 20.30 7.34
CA ASN A 237 8.90 20.19 7.46
C ASN A 237 9.64 21.49 7.07
N ARG A 238 9.07 22.30 6.18
CA ARG A 238 9.64 23.59 5.75
C ARG A 238 9.19 24.78 6.61
N ILE A 239 8.16 24.59 7.42
CA ILE A 239 7.55 25.63 8.27
C ILE A 239 8.27 25.71 9.62
N ASP A 240 8.41 26.92 10.16
CA ASP A 240 8.99 27.13 11.49
C ASP A 240 7.93 27.24 12.58
N LYS A 241 6.83 27.92 12.30
CA LYS A 241 5.77 28.23 13.27
C LYS A 241 4.40 28.13 12.60
N VAL A 242 3.40 27.63 13.32
CA VAL A 242 2.05 27.42 12.81
C VAL A 242 1.02 28.15 13.65
N TYR A 243 0.12 28.88 12.98
CA TYR A 243 -1.06 29.49 13.54
C TYR A 243 -2.30 28.77 12.99
N CYS A 244 -3.20 28.35 13.87
CA CYS A 244 -4.46 27.75 13.47
C CYS A 244 -5.61 28.12 14.40
N VAL A 245 -6.84 28.05 13.90
CA VAL A 245 -8.03 28.18 14.76
C VAL A 245 -8.34 26.84 15.41
N THR A 246 -8.81 25.84 14.64
CA THR A 246 -9.17 24.51 15.17
C THR A 246 -8.71 23.35 14.29
N SER A 247 -7.92 23.62 13.25
CA SER A 247 -7.53 22.64 12.24
C SER A 247 -6.69 21.50 12.84
N GLN A 248 -6.98 20.26 12.40
CA GLN A 248 -6.16 19.08 12.72
C GLN A 248 -4.70 19.24 12.27
N MET A 249 -4.45 20.04 11.22
CA MET A 249 -3.09 20.31 10.74
C MET A 249 -2.24 21.05 11.78
N GLY A 250 -2.86 21.74 12.75
CA GLY A 250 -2.16 22.25 13.94
C GLY A 250 -1.59 21.13 14.80
N PHE A 251 -2.34 20.05 15.04
CA PHE A 251 -1.80 18.87 15.73
C PHE A 251 -0.73 18.15 14.92
N GLU A 252 -0.87 18.12 13.60
CA GLU A 252 0.14 17.54 12.71
C GLU A 252 1.48 18.31 12.76
N ALA A 253 1.44 19.62 13.03
CA ALA A 253 2.65 20.41 13.24
C ALA A 253 3.37 20.03 14.55
N LEU A 254 2.62 19.65 15.59
CA LEU A 254 3.19 19.14 16.84
C LEU A 254 3.91 17.80 16.67
N LEU A 255 3.48 16.95 15.72
CA LEU A 255 4.20 15.71 15.37
C LEU A 255 5.66 15.99 14.94
N LEU A 256 5.89 17.16 14.34
CA LEU A 256 7.19 17.62 13.85
C LEU A 256 7.90 18.56 14.84
N GLY A 257 7.39 18.69 16.07
CA GLY A 257 7.95 19.56 17.10
C GLY A 257 7.87 21.05 16.77
N LYS A 258 6.93 21.46 15.92
CA LYS A 258 6.75 22.89 15.57
C LYS A 258 5.99 23.62 16.68
N PRO A 259 6.34 24.87 17.00
CA PRO A 259 5.49 25.76 17.79
C PRO A 259 4.14 25.96 17.11
N VAL A 260 3.06 25.80 17.88
CA VAL A 260 1.68 25.94 17.41
C VAL A 260 0.92 26.93 18.29
N ILE A 261 0.33 27.93 17.65
CA ILE A 261 -0.48 28.96 18.27
C ILE A 261 -1.93 28.72 17.88
N THR A 262 -2.83 28.66 18.86
CA THR A 262 -4.25 28.38 18.63
C THR A 262 -5.14 29.55 19.01
N PHE A 263 -6.02 29.96 18.08
CA PHE A 263 -7.00 31.04 18.30
C PHE A 263 -8.41 30.55 18.62
N GLY A 264 -8.71 29.28 18.31
CA GLY A 264 -9.87 28.58 18.86
C GLY A 264 -9.44 27.57 19.93
N ILE A 265 -10.37 26.71 20.31
CA ILE A 265 -10.13 25.59 21.24
C ILE A 265 -10.26 24.26 20.47
N PRO A 266 -9.24 23.83 19.72
CA PRO A 266 -9.19 22.47 19.22
C PRO A 266 -9.02 21.46 20.36
N TRP A 267 -9.23 20.18 20.06
CA TRP A 267 -9.12 19.10 21.05
C TRP A 267 -7.74 19.04 21.75
N PHE A 268 -6.69 19.52 21.08
CA PHE A 268 -5.30 19.52 21.54
C PHE A 268 -4.84 20.84 22.19
N ALA A 269 -5.71 21.86 22.29
CA ALA A 269 -5.42 23.11 22.99
C ALA A 269 -5.71 23.02 24.50
N GLY A 270 -5.00 23.81 25.30
CA GLY A 270 -5.18 23.91 26.75
C GLY A 270 -4.42 22.86 27.56
N TRP A 271 -3.61 22.01 26.93
CA TRP A 271 -2.88 20.93 27.59
C TRP A 271 -1.39 21.28 27.86
N GLY A 272 -0.98 22.52 27.61
CA GLY A 272 0.38 23.01 27.85
C GLY A 272 1.40 22.67 26.77
N ILE A 273 0.96 22.25 25.57
CA ILE A 273 1.81 21.97 24.41
C ILE A 273 1.61 22.95 23.24
N THR A 274 0.73 23.92 23.43
CA THR A 274 0.36 24.96 22.46
C THR A 274 0.39 26.32 23.15
N ASP A 275 0.58 27.37 22.36
CA ASP A 275 0.35 28.74 22.79
C ASP A 275 -1.14 29.07 22.52
N ASP A 276 -1.96 28.94 23.56
CA ASP A 276 -3.41 29.07 23.46
C ASP A 276 -3.86 30.52 23.68
N ARG A 277 -4.46 31.15 22.67
CA ARG A 277 -4.88 32.57 22.71
C ARG A 277 -6.35 32.76 23.09
N HIS A 278 -7.14 31.69 23.09
CA HIS A 278 -8.56 31.79 23.41
C HIS A 278 -8.79 31.91 24.93
N PRO A 279 -9.53 32.92 25.42
CA PRO A 279 -9.67 33.20 26.86
C PRO A 279 -10.32 32.05 27.66
N ASP A 280 -11.27 31.33 27.06
CA ASP A 280 -11.96 30.22 27.74
C ASP A 280 -11.05 29.02 28.07
N ILE A 281 -9.81 28.98 27.59
CA ILE A 281 -8.84 27.95 28.00
C ILE A 281 -8.60 27.99 29.51
N ASP A 282 -8.51 29.19 30.09
CA ASP A 282 -8.33 29.34 31.53
C ASP A 282 -9.58 28.93 32.31
N ILE A 283 -10.77 29.18 31.74
CA ILE A 283 -12.04 28.66 32.29
C ILE A 283 -12.00 27.12 32.31
N LEU A 284 -11.61 26.47 31.21
CA LEU A 284 -11.54 25.01 31.16
C LEU A 284 -10.50 24.42 32.14
N LYS A 285 -9.41 25.14 32.42
CA LYS A 285 -8.43 24.75 33.47
C LYS A 285 -9.04 24.88 34.86
N LEU A 286 -9.75 25.96 35.15
CA LEU A 286 -10.46 26.16 36.42
C LEU A 286 -11.52 25.08 36.65
N GLU A 287 -12.24 24.68 35.61
CA GLU A 287 -13.21 23.58 35.61
C GLU A 287 -12.57 22.18 35.69
N GLN A 288 -11.22 22.08 35.78
CA GLN A 288 -10.47 20.81 35.80
C GLN A 288 -10.64 19.95 34.52
N ARG A 289 -11.08 20.57 33.43
CA ARG A 289 -11.24 19.95 32.11
C ARG A 289 -9.97 20.02 31.25
N ARG A 290 -8.96 20.76 31.71
CA ARG A 290 -7.63 20.88 31.10
C ARG A 290 -6.54 20.83 32.18
N LYS A 291 -5.42 20.17 31.87
CA LYS A 291 -4.22 20.07 32.72
C LYS A 291 -2.99 19.83 31.85
N ASN A 292 -1.78 20.09 32.37
CA ASN A 292 -0.57 19.85 31.59
C ASN A 292 -0.41 18.38 31.22
N ARG A 293 -0.15 18.11 29.94
CA ARG A 293 0.09 16.79 29.38
C ARG A 293 1.20 16.87 28.35
N SER A 294 1.98 15.80 28.24
CA SER A 294 2.94 15.70 27.15
C SER A 294 2.24 15.48 25.82
N PHE A 295 2.91 15.88 24.73
CA PHE A 295 2.47 15.60 23.38
C PHE A 295 2.20 14.10 23.17
N ILE A 296 3.06 13.23 23.71
CA ILE A 296 2.93 11.79 23.49
C ILE A 296 1.72 11.19 24.22
N GLN A 297 1.33 11.75 25.37
CA GLN A 297 0.09 11.37 26.05
C GLN A 297 -1.15 11.79 25.25
N LEU A 298 -1.13 12.97 24.63
CA LEU A 298 -2.22 13.40 23.74
C LEU A 298 -2.31 12.50 22.51
N PHE A 299 -1.17 12.17 21.90
CA PHE A 299 -1.11 11.24 20.78
C PHE A 299 -1.65 9.86 21.18
N ALA A 300 -1.20 9.30 22.30
CA ALA A 300 -1.65 7.99 22.77
C ALA A 300 -3.17 7.96 22.98
N ALA A 301 -3.74 8.98 23.64
CA ALA A 301 -5.19 9.09 23.79
C ALA A 301 -5.91 9.14 22.44
N ALA A 302 -5.49 10.03 21.55
CA ALA A 302 -6.20 10.31 20.30
C ALA A 302 -6.04 9.21 19.25
N TYR A 303 -4.82 8.73 19.04
CA TYR A 303 -4.44 7.83 17.95
C TYR A 303 -4.39 6.36 18.35
N LEU A 304 -4.27 6.01 19.64
CA LEU A 304 -4.25 4.60 20.06
C LEU A 304 -5.53 4.18 20.77
N GLN A 305 -6.08 5.01 21.65
CA GLN A 305 -7.23 4.63 22.50
C GLN A 305 -8.58 5.09 21.94
N TYR A 306 -8.65 6.32 21.42
CA TYR A 306 -9.89 6.93 20.94
C TYR A 306 -10.27 6.52 19.51
N SER A 307 -9.26 6.35 18.66
CA SER A 307 -9.43 5.91 17.28
C SER A 307 -9.51 4.38 17.20
N ARG A 308 -10.51 3.86 16.51
CA ARG A 308 -10.65 2.44 16.19
C ARG A 308 -10.19 2.18 14.77
N TYR A 309 -9.41 1.11 14.57
CA TYR A 309 -8.76 0.80 13.30
C TYR A 309 -9.24 -0.54 12.73
N ILE A 310 -9.22 -0.63 11.41
CA ILE A 310 -9.24 -1.92 10.71
C ILE A 310 -7.86 -2.19 10.12
N ASN A 311 -7.52 -3.46 9.93
CA ASN A 311 -6.41 -3.83 9.06
C ASN A 311 -6.88 -3.66 7.60
N PRO A 312 -6.33 -2.70 6.82
CA PRO A 312 -6.87 -2.41 5.49
C PRO A 312 -6.69 -3.53 4.46
N TYR A 313 -5.78 -4.47 4.70
CA TYR A 313 -5.57 -5.63 3.83
C TYR A 313 -6.64 -6.71 4.01
N THR A 314 -7.29 -6.78 5.18
CA THR A 314 -8.22 -7.87 5.54
C THR A 314 -9.62 -7.39 5.89
N GLY A 315 -9.78 -6.10 6.21
CA GLY A 315 -11.04 -5.55 6.71
C GLY A 315 -11.44 -6.01 8.11
N LYS A 316 -10.56 -6.72 8.83
CA LYS A 316 -10.77 -7.15 10.23
C LYS A 316 -10.37 -6.04 11.20
N VAL A 317 -10.71 -6.19 12.47
CA VAL A 317 -10.21 -5.32 13.56
C VAL A 317 -8.68 -5.26 13.47
N GLY A 318 -8.13 -4.05 13.55
CA GLY A 318 -6.69 -3.83 13.47
C GLY A 318 -6.23 -2.71 14.37
N THR A 319 -5.02 -2.24 14.12
CA THR A 319 -4.32 -1.22 14.89
C THR A 319 -3.86 -0.08 13.98
N ILE A 320 -3.36 1.00 14.58
CA ILE A 320 -2.73 2.07 13.82
C ILE A 320 -1.55 1.56 12.97
N PHE A 321 -0.81 0.54 13.42
CA PHE A 321 0.35 0.02 12.72
C PHE A 321 -0.03 -0.68 11.41
N ASP A 322 -1.17 -1.37 11.37
CA ASP A 322 -1.71 -1.95 10.14
C ASP A 322 -2.04 -0.86 9.11
N VAL A 323 -2.59 0.27 9.57
CA VAL A 323 -2.94 1.40 8.71
C VAL A 323 -1.70 2.16 8.24
N ILE A 324 -0.70 2.35 9.11
CA ILE A 324 0.59 2.95 8.75
C ILE A 324 1.29 2.09 7.68
N ASP A 325 1.37 0.77 7.88
CA ASP A 325 1.97 -0.16 6.92
C ASP A 325 1.28 -0.06 5.55
N TYR A 326 -0.06 -0.12 5.53
CA TYR A 326 -0.82 0.03 4.30
C TYR A 326 -0.59 1.38 3.61
N LEU A 327 -0.74 2.48 4.34
CA LEU A 327 -0.70 3.83 3.78
C LEU A 327 0.71 4.19 3.29
N SER A 328 1.76 3.77 3.99
CA SER A 328 3.14 4.00 3.55
C SER A 328 3.41 3.35 2.18
N LYS A 329 2.99 2.10 1.98
CA LYS A 329 3.12 1.40 0.69
C LYS A 329 2.22 2.02 -0.37
N ALA A 330 0.95 2.28 -0.05
CA ALA A 330 0.01 2.89 -0.98
C ALA A 330 0.45 4.29 -1.44
N LYS A 331 1.06 5.09 -0.55
CA LYS A 331 1.60 6.41 -0.87
C LYS A 331 2.78 6.32 -1.84
N ILE A 332 3.74 5.42 -1.61
CA ILE A 332 4.87 5.18 -2.52
C ILE A 332 4.37 4.77 -3.90
N LEU A 333 3.39 3.86 -3.96
CA LEU A 333 2.76 3.44 -5.23
C LEU A 333 2.07 4.60 -5.94
N ASN A 334 1.29 5.40 -5.20
CA ASN A 334 0.57 6.55 -5.72
C ASN A 334 1.51 7.59 -6.34
N GLN A 335 2.67 7.82 -5.72
CA GLN A 335 3.70 8.72 -6.28
C GLN A 335 4.38 8.11 -7.51
N ARG A 336 4.83 6.84 -7.42
CA ARG A 336 5.54 6.16 -8.51
C ARG A 336 4.69 6.01 -9.76
N LEU A 337 3.39 5.77 -9.60
CA LEU A 337 2.42 5.59 -10.70
C LEU A 337 1.62 6.87 -11.01
N GLY A 338 2.01 8.01 -10.43
CA GLY A 338 1.36 9.28 -10.68
C GLY A 338 1.53 9.77 -12.12
N GLY A 339 0.52 10.48 -12.63
CA GLY A 339 0.48 11.04 -13.97
C GLY A 339 -0.38 10.26 -14.96
N HIS A 340 -0.16 10.50 -16.25
CA HIS A 340 -0.95 9.93 -17.33
C HIS A 340 -0.23 8.71 -17.92
N LEU A 341 -0.64 7.51 -17.53
CA LEU A 341 -0.04 6.25 -17.98
C LEU A 341 -0.76 5.73 -19.22
N TYR A 342 -0.07 5.72 -20.37
CA TYR A 342 -0.60 5.19 -21.62
C TYR A 342 -0.13 3.76 -21.85
N CYS A 343 -1.07 2.84 -21.89
CA CYS A 343 -0.85 1.41 -22.05
C CYS A 343 -1.28 0.94 -23.44
N ILE A 344 -0.36 0.35 -24.20
CA ILE A 344 -0.57 0.07 -25.64
C ILE A 344 -0.83 -1.42 -25.88
N GLY A 345 -1.80 -1.73 -26.75
CA GLY A 345 -1.93 -3.06 -27.37
C GLY A 345 -2.45 -4.17 -26.45
N MET A 346 -3.07 -3.83 -25.32
CA MET A 346 -3.65 -4.82 -24.41
C MET A 346 -5.05 -5.27 -24.83
N SER A 347 -5.32 -6.57 -24.69
CA SER A 347 -6.65 -7.16 -24.86
C SER A 347 -7.63 -6.68 -23.78
N LEU A 348 -8.94 -6.66 -24.06
CA LEU A 348 -9.95 -6.19 -23.10
C LEU A 348 -9.88 -6.91 -21.75
N TRP A 349 -9.66 -8.22 -21.76
CA TRP A 349 -9.45 -9.00 -20.54
C TRP A 349 -8.23 -8.52 -19.74
N LYS A 350 -7.06 -8.33 -20.38
CA LYS A 350 -5.87 -7.81 -19.69
C LYS A 350 -6.13 -6.42 -19.11
N ARG A 351 -6.81 -5.54 -19.85
CA ARG A 351 -7.17 -4.18 -19.38
C ARG A 351 -7.98 -4.24 -18.09
N ALA A 352 -9.00 -5.09 -18.08
CA ALA A 352 -9.90 -5.24 -16.96
C ALA A 352 -9.16 -5.77 -15.71
N VAL A 353 -8.30 -6.77 -15.90
CA VAL A 353 -7.58 -7.44 -14.82
C VAL A 353 -6.48 -6.58 -14.19
N ILE A 354 -5.79 -5.75 -14.97
CA ILE A 354 -4.73 -4.90 -14.40
C ILE A 354 -5.28 -3.60 -13.79
N LYS A 355 -6.45 -3.13 -14.22
CA LYS A 355 -7.01 -1.82 -13.83
C LYS A 355 -7.02 -1.61 -12.30
N PRO A 356 -7.37 -2.60 -11.46
CA PRO A 356 -7.27 -2.47 -10.00
C PRO A 356 -5.89 -2.07 -9.45
N PHE A 357 -4.79 -2.54 -10.06
CA PHE A 357 -3.42 -2.19 -9.64
C PHE A 357 -3.08 -0.71 -9.84
N PHE A 358 -3.87 -0.01 -10.66
CA PHE A 358 -3.67 1.41 -10.98
C PHE A 358 -4.76 2.30 -10.37
N ASN A 359 -5.59 1.77 -9.47
CA ASN A 359 -6.64 2.51 -8.78
C ASN A 359 -6.07 3.38 -7.65
N LEU A 360 -5.26 4.36 -8.04
CA LEU A 360 -4.52 5.27 -7.15
C LEU A 360 -4.90 6.72 -7.47
N PRO A 361 -4.99 7.61 -6.46
CA PRO A 361 -5.46 8.98 -6.65
C PRO A 361 -4.75 9.79 -7.75
N LEU A 362 -3.43 9.66 -7.87
CA LEU A 362 -2.60 10.41 -8.82
C LEU A 362 -2.45 9.70 -10.18
N CYS A 363 -2.90 8.45 -10.30
CA CYS A 363 -2.76 7.68 -11.52
C CYS A 363 -3.96 7.93 -12.46
N ARG A 364 -3.67 8.21 -13.74
CA ARG A 364 -4.66 8.25 -14.82
C ARG A 364 -4.25 7.24 -15.88
N LEU A 365 -4.89 6.07 -15.86
CA LEU A 365 -4.59 4.97 -16.78
C LEU A 365 -5.40 5.12 -18.09
N HIS A 366 -4.70 5.13 -19.21
CA HIS A 366 -5.26 5.23 -20.57
C HIS A 366 -4.91 3.99 -21.37
N PHE A 367 -5.91 3.33 -21.96
CA PHE A 367 -5.68 2.20 -22.87
C PHE A 367 -5.72 2.66 -24.33
N VAL A 368 -4.69 2.29 -25.09
CA VAL A 368 -4.55 2.63 -26.51
C VAL A 368 -4.40 1.35 -27.33
N GLY A 369 -5.17 1.22 -28.41
CA GLY A 369 -5.25 -0.02 -29.18
C GLY A 369 -4.01 -0.34 -30.01
N SER A 370 -3.29 0.68 -30.50
CA SER A 370 -2.14 0.52 -31.39
C SER A 370 -1.20 1.73 -31.34
N LEU A 371 0.01 1.59 -31.87
CA LEU A 371 0.96 2.70 -32.02
C LEU A 371 0.39 3.82 -32.91
N LYS A 372 -0.28 3.49 -34.01
CA LYS A 372 -0.97 4.46 -34.88
C LYS A 372 -2.03 5.28 -34.15
N SER A 373 -2.71 4.68 -33.16
CA SER A 373 -3.69 5.39 -32.33
C SER A 373 -3.01 6.28 -31.29
N LEU A 374 -1.81 5.92 -30.85
CA LEU A 374 -1.01 6.70 -29.90
C LEU A 374 -0.41 7.94 -30.56
N GLU A 375 0.10 7.83 -31.79
CA GLU A 375 0.63 8.93 -32.60
C GLU A 375 -0.37 10.08 -32.80
N LYS A 376 -1.68 9.77 -32.76
CA LYS A 376 -2.76 10.76 -32.90
C LYS A 376 -3.11 11.47 -31.59
N ARG A 377 -2.51 11.07 -30.45
CA ARG A 377 -2.83 11.65 -29.16
C ARG A 377 -1.96 12.86 -28.87
N VAL A 378 -2.59 13.86 -28.24
CA VAL A 378 -1.88 14.92 -27.54
C VAL A 378 -1.57 14.41 -26.12
N PHE A 379 -0.30 14.46 -25.74
CA PHE A 379 0.15 14.04 -24.42
C PHE A 379 0.03 15.18 -23.43
N GLU A 380 -0.57 14.90 -22.27
CA GLU A 380 -0.57 15.83 -21.15
C GLU A 380 0.82 15.91 -20.49
N LYS A 381 1.03 16.92 -19.65
CA LYS A 381 2.24 16.99 -18.81
C LYS A 381 2.32 15.74 -17.94
N ASN A 382 3.53 15.21 -17.74
CA ASN A 382 3.78 13.97 -17.00
C ASN A 382 3.14 12.71 -17.64
N ALA A 383 2.96 12.70 -18.96
CA ALA A 383 2.62 11.49 -19.71
C ALA A 383 3.78 10.49 -19.70
N ARG A 384 3.46 9.22 -19.51
CA ARG A 384 4.41 8.10 -19.46
C ARG A 384 3.84 6.90 -20.20
N LEU A 385 4.70 6.03 -20.73
CA LEU A 385 4.27 4.80 -21.38
C LEU A 385 4.39 3.62 -20.44
N LEU A 386 3.31 2.85 -20.31
CA LEU A 386 3.29 1.58 -19.60
C LEU A 386 3.33 0.44 -20.62
N ILE A 387 4.40 -0.35 -20.58
CA ILE A 387 4.65 -1.46 -21.50
C ILE A 387 4.77 -2.77 -20.74
N TRP A 388 4.46 -3.89 -21.40
CA TRP A 388 4.68 -5.22 -20.83
C TRP A 388 6.09 -5.70 -21.14
N SER A 389 6.79 -6.27 -20.15
CA SER A 389 8.15 -6.78 -20.29
C SER A 389 9.08 -5.69 -20.88
N GLN A 390 9.90 -6.03 -21.87
CA GLN A 390 10.84 -5.10 -22.52
C GLN A 390 10.21 -4.19 -23.58
N GLY A 391 8.93 -4.41 -23.94
CA GLY A 391 8.27 -3.68 -25.01
C GLY A 391 8.79 -4.05 -26.41
N LYS A 392 8.05 -3.61 -27.43
CA LYS A 392 8.44 -3.80 -28.84
C LYS A 392 9.35 -2.66 -29.31
N PRO A 393 10.34 -2.90 -30.18
CA PRO A 393 11.29 -1.87 -30.63
C PRO A 393 10.61 -0.59 -31.16
N GLU A 394 9.52 -0.72 -31.91
CA GLU A 394 8.78 0.42 -32.44
C GLU A 394 8.13 1.30 -31.36
N ILE A 395 7.73 0.71 -30.22
CA ILE A 395 7.20 1.44 -29.08
C ILE A 395 8.32 2.16 -28.33
N LEU A 396 9.49 1.52 -28.19
CA LEU A 396 10.65 2.13 -27.56
C LEU A 396 11.16 3.33 -28.36
N ALA A 397 11.27 3.18 -29.68
CA ALA A 397 11.64 4.27 -30.58
C ALA A 397 10.64 5.44 -30.52
N PHE A 398 9.34 5.14 -30.41
CA PHE A 398 8.32 6.17 -30.20
C PHE A 398 8.47 6.88 -28.86
N ALA A 399 8.72 6.14 -27.77
CA ALA A 399 8.93 6.69 -26.44
C ALA A 399 10.10 7.69 -26.42
N GLU A 400 11.22 7.29 -27.02
CA GLU A 400 12.43 8.12 -27.14
C GLU A 400 12.17 9.37 -27.97
N LYS A 401 11.58 9.22 -29.17
CA LYS A 401 11.24 10.35 -30.05
C LYS A 401 10.37 11.41 -29.37
N HIS A 402 9.49 10.99 -28.46
CA HIS A 402 8.54 11.87 -27.77
C HIS A 402 8.95 12.19 -26.32
N ASN A 403 10.15 11.80 -25.88
CA ASN A 403 10.65 11.98 -24.52
C ASN A 403 9.65 11.49 -23.45
N LEU A 404 9.01 10.34 -23.70
CA LEU A 404 8.06 9.74 -22.77
C LEU A 404 8.78 8.73 -21.85
N PRO A 405 8.78 8.94 -20.53
CA PRO A 405 9.32 7.95 -19.59
C PRO A 405 8.61 6.61 -19.71
N LEU A 406 9.37 5.51 -19.57
CA LEU A 406 8.86 4.15 -19.65
C LEU A 406 8.66 3.54 -18.27
N LEU A 407 7.56 2.82 -18.10
CA LEU A 407 7.33 1.87 -17.02
C LEU A 407 7.16 0.49 -17.64
N ARG A 408 7.86 -0.50 -17.10
CA ARG A 408 7.77 -1.90 -17.53
C ARG A 408 6.98 -2.69 -16.50
N MET A 409 5.96 -3.39 -16.97
CA MET A 409 5.12 -4.25 -16.15
C MET A 409 5.35 -5.71 -16.49
N GLU A 410 5.36 -6.55 -15.47
CA GLU A 410 5.46 -8.00 -15.62
C GLU A 410 4.67 -8.71 -14.52
N ASP A 411 4.44 -10.01 -14.66
CA ASP A 411 3.86 -10.82 -13.60
C ASP A 411 4.75 -10.79 -12.34
N GLY A 412 4.12 -10.73 -11.16
CA GLY A 412 4.82 -10.87 -9.89
C GLY A 412 5.34 -12.30 -9.62
N PHE A 413 6.18 -12.44 -8.59
CA PHE A 413 6.79 -13.72 -8.24
C PHE A 413 5.80 -14.71 -7.60
N ILE A 414 4.77 -14.19 -6.94
CA ILE A 414 3.63 -14.95 -6.40
C ILE A 414 2.39 -14.58 -7.22
N ARG A 415 2.05 -15.41 -8.22
CA ARG A 415 1.11 -15.01 -9.28
C ARG A 415 -0.29 -15.61 -9.13
N SER A 416 -0.43 -16.93 -9.21
CA SER A 416 -1.72 -17.64 -9.25
C SER A 416 -1.55 -19.15 -9.02
N VAL A 417 -2.61 -19.86 -8.63
CA VAL A 417 -2.67 -21.32 -8.78
C VAL A 417 -3.05 -21.66 -10.24
N GLY A 418 -2.10 -22.16 -11.01
CA GLY A 418 -2.26 -22.49 -12.43
C GLY A 418 -1.63 -21.48 -13.40
N LEU A 419 -1.46 -21.90 -14.66
CA LEU A 419 -0.79 -21.12 -15.71
C LEU A 419 -1.59 -19.89 -16.16
N GLY A 420 -0.90 -18.78 -16.42
CA GLY A 420 -1.49 -17.55 -16.95
C GLY A 420 -2.21 -17.68 -18.30
N SER A 421 -1.85 -18.71 -19.08
CA SER A 421 -2.53 -19.10 -20.32
C SER A 421 -4.01 -19.48 -20.13
N ASN A 422 -4.43 -19.74 -18.89
CA ASN A 422 -5.83 -20.06 -18.54
C ASN A 422 -6.71 -18.85 -18.21
N LEU A 423 -6.24 -17.61 -18.39
CA LEU A 423 -6.95 -16.37 -18.03
C LEU A 423 -7.27 -16.25 -16.52
N VAL A 424 -6.39 -16.76 -15.67
CA VAL A 424 -6.45 -16.51 -14.22
C VAL A 424 -5.89 -15.11 -13.96
N ALA A 425 -6.68 -14.27 -13.27
CA ALA A 425 -6.24 -12.94 -12.85
C ALA A 425 -5.01 -13.06 -11.93
N PRO A 426 -3.93 -12.29 -12.16
CA PRO A 426 -2.76 -12.33 -11.30
C PRO A 426 -3.09 -11.65 -9.98
N LEU A 427 -2.64 -12.27 -8.88
CA LEU A 427 -2.64 -11.62 -7.56
C LEU A 427 -1.53 -10.57 -7.44
N SER A 428 -0.52 -10.63 -8.32
CA SER A 428 0.67 -9.79 -8.24
C SER A 428 1.19 -9.34 -9.59
N LEU A 429 1.60 -8.09 -9.66
CA LEU A 429 2.30 -7.48 -10.79
C LEU A 429 3.49 -6.68 -10.28
N VAL A 430 4.57 -6.67 -11.05
CA VAL A 430 5.68 -5.73 -10.87
C VAL A 430 5.52 -4.58 -11.84
N ILE A 431 5.80 -3.37 -11.39
CA ILE A 431 5.82 -2.17 -12.23
C ILE A 431 7.13 -1.45 -11.93
N ASP A 432 8.03 -1.46 -12.90
CA ASP A 432 9.41 -1.00 -12.80
C ASP A 432 9.60 0.26 -13.65
N ASP A 433 10.02 1.34 -13.01
CA ASP A 433 10.20 2.66 -13.61
C ASP A 433 11.65 2.94 -14.04
N LEU A 434 12.54 1.95 -13.95
CA LEU A 434 13.94 2.04 -14.38
C LEU A 434 14.27 1.03 -15.47
N GLY A 435 13.96 -0.23 -15.22
CA GLY A 435 14.29 -1.38 -16.06
C GLY A 435 13.26 -2.48 -15.90
N ILE A 436 13.71 -3.72 -15.73
CA ILE A 436 12.86 -4.85 -15.33
C ILE A 436 13.76 -5.94 -14.74
N TYR A 437 13.30 -6.65 -13.70
CA TYR A 437 14.14 -7.53 -12.87
C TYR A 437 14.96 -8.59 -13.62
N PHE A 438 14.47 -9.11 -14.76
CA PHE A 438 15.17 -10.15 -15.50
C PHE A 438 16.22 -9.61 -16.50
N ASN A 439 16.27 -8.30 -16.73
CA ASN A 439 17.21 -7.68 -17.64
C ASN A 439 18.49 -7.27 -16.89
N ALA A 440 19.57 -8.01 -17.08
CA ALA A 440 20.86 -7.73 -16.45
C ALA A 440 21.67 -6.65 -17.18
N GLN A 441 21.27 -6.24 -18.38
CA GLN A 441 22.01 -5.26 -19.19
C GLN A 441 21.87 -3.83 -18.66
N THR A 442 20.78 -3.53 -17.95
CA THR A 442 20.48 -2.20 -17.40
C THR A 442 20.01 -2.32 -15.95
N PRO A 443 20.19 -1.30 -15.10
CA PRO A 443 19.60 -1.27 -13.76
C PRO A 443 18.09 -1.49 -13.78
N SER A 444 17.56 -2.01 -12.68
CA SER A 444 16.12 -2.20 -12.45
C SER A 444 15.71 -1.63 -11.10
N ARG A 445 14.42 -1.34 -10.89
CA ARG A 445 13.93 -0.91 -9.58
C ARG A 445 14.16 -1.96 -8.50
N LEU A 446 14.16 -3.26 -8.85
CA LEU A 446 14.53 -4.32 -7.90
C LEU A 446 16.00 -4.25 -7.51
N GLU A 447 16.91 -4.04 -8.47
CA GLU A 447 18.35 -3.87 -8.22
C GLU A 447 18.60 -2.66 -7.30
N GLU A 448 17.92 -1.54 -7.52
CA GLU A 448 18.00 -0.36 -6.63
C GLU A 448 17.51 -0.64 -5.21
N ILE A 449 16.41 -1.38 -5.06
CA ILE A 449 15.91 -1.80 -3.73
C ILE A 449 16.96 -2.67 -3.04
N LEU A 450 17.51 -3.66 -3.75
CA LEU A 450 18.51 -4.58 -3.21
C LEU A 450 19.81 -3.85 -2.81
N LEU A 451 20.23 -2.84 -3.58
CA LEU A 451 21.41 -2.03 -3.28
C LEU A 451 21.18 -1.11 -2.06
N HIS A 452 20.08 -0.38 -2.03
CA HIS A 452 19.95 0.81 -1.19
C HIS A 452 18.92 0.71 -0.06
N GLN A 453 18.03 -0.28 -0.07
CA GLN A 453 17.05 -0.42 1.00
C GLN A 453 17.74 -0.86 2.30
N GLU A 454 17.43 -0.13 3.37
CA GLU A 454 17.67 -0.57 4.73
C GLU A 454 16.52 -1.48 5.15
N PHE A 455 16.80 -2.76 5.35
CA PHE A 455 15.83 -3.74 5.81
C PHE A 455 15.83 -3.77 7.34
N SER A 456 14.68 -3.48 7.94
CA SER A 456 14.51 -3.54 9.39
C SER A 456 14.43 -4.97 9.90
N GLU A 457 14.60 -5.18 11.21
CA GLU A 457 14.37 -6.50 11.82
C GLU A 457 12.95 -7.04 11.55
N GLN A 458 11.96 -6.14 11.48
CA GLN A 458 10.58 -6.50 11.16
C GLN A 458 10.45 -7.02 9.73
N ASP A 459 11.21 -6.45 8.79
CA ASP A 459 11.26 -6.94 7.40
C ASP A 459 11.84 -8.34 7.32
N LEU A 460 12.91 -8.61 8.10
CA LEU A 460 13.54 -9.93 8.13
C LEU A 460 12.63 -10.98 8.77
N VAL A 461 11.93 -10.63 9.86
CA VAL A 461 10.93 -11.49 10.50
C VAL A 461 9.78 -11.81 9.54
N LEU A 462 9.27 -10.79 8.83
CA LEU A 462 8.24 -10.97 7.82
C LEU A 462 8.72 -11.85 6.66
N ALA A 463 9.93 -11.60 6.14
CA ALA A 463 10.53 -12.40 5.08
C ALA A 463 10.65 -13.88 5.47
N LYS A 464 11.12 -14.17 6.69
CA LYS A 464 11.18 -15.54 7.23
C LYS A 464 9.80 -16.18 7.36
N LYS A 465 8.79 -15.42 7.83
CA LYS A 465 7.39 -15.88 7.89
C LYS A 465 6.84 -16.21 6.50
N LEU A 466 7.04 -15.32 5.53
CA LEU A 466 6.63 -15.53 4.14
C LEU A 466 7.29 -16.77 3.52
N ARG A 467 8.61 -16.92 3.73
CA ARG A 467 9.39 -18.09 3.32
C ARG A 467 8.78 -19.39 3.84
N ASN A 468 8.57 -19.46 5.16
CA ASN A 468 8.02 -20.67 5.79
C ASN A 468 6.63 -21.00 5.23
N ARG A 469 5.74 -19.99 5.10
CA ARG A 469 4.40 -20.19 4.55
C ARG A 469 4.41 -20.68 3.09
N LEU A 470 5.34 -20.19 2.26
CA LEU A 470 5.49 -20.65 0.88
C LEU A 470 5.96 -22.11 0.81
N ILE A 471 6.93 -22.48 1.65
CA ILE A 471 7.47 -23.85 1.73
C ILE A 471 6.39 -24.82 2.23
N GLU A 472 5.75 -24.52 3.36
CA GLU A 472 4.71 -25.35 3.97
C GLU A 472 3.52 -25.57 3.04
N ALA A 473 3.11 -24.53 2.31
CA ALA A 473 2.02 -24.65 1.35
C ALA A 473 2.44 -25.30 0.02
N ASN A 474 3.72 -25.58 -0.17
CA ASN A 474 4.33 -25.99 -1.44
C ASN A 474 3.82 -25.11 -2.60
N ILE A 475 3.95 -23.79 -2.45
CA ILE A 475 3.56 -22.77 -3.44
C ILE A 475 4.80 -22.34 -4.22
N GLY A 476 4.70 -22.40 -5.55
CA GLY A 476 5.65 -21.80 -6.50
C GLY A 476 4.91 -20.95 -7.54
N LYS A 477 5.59 -20.49 -8.59
CA LYS A 477 4.97 -19.59 -9.58
C LYS A 477 3.81 -20.21 -10.35
N TYR A 478 3.93 -21.49 -10.74
CA TYR A 478 2.96 -22.14 -11.63
C TYR A 478 2.09 -23.20 -10.95
N ASN A 479 2.54 -23.81 -9.85
CA ASN A 479 1.80 -24.84 -9.10
C ASN A 479 1.22 -25.95 -10.00
N VAL A 480 2.00 -26.43 -10.98
CA VAL A 480 1.62 -27.48 -11.95
C VAL A 480 2.55 -28.70 -11.85
N GLY A 481 2.07 -29.85 -12.31
CA GLY A 481 2.80 -31.13 -12.31
C GLY A 481 2.23 -32.13 -11.31
N ASN A 482 2.59 -33.40 -11.48
CA ASN A 482 2.21 -34.47 -10.55
C ASN A 482 3.11 -34.40 -9.31
N SER A 483 2.49 -34.53 -8.14
CA SER A 483 3.22 -34.64 -6.87
C SER A 483 3.82 -36.03 -6.71
N GLY A 484 4.91 -36.12 -5.93
CA GLY A 484 5.45 -37.41 -5.50
C GLY A 484 6.63 -37.91 -6.32
N PHE A 485 7.40 -36.99 -6.93
CA PHE A 485 8.74 -37.30 -7.42
C PHE A 485 9.56 -37.99 -6.30
N ARG A 486 10.36 -38.98 -6.65
CA ARG A 486 11.26 -39.67 -5.71
C ARG A 486 12.63 -39.82 -6.33
N LEU A 487 13.62 -39.21 -5.72
CA LEU A 487 15.01 -39.41 -6.09
C LEU A 487 15.49 -40.76 -5.53
N ASN A 488 16.03 -41.62 -6.39
CA ASN A 488 16.48 -42.96 -6.02
C ASN A 488 18.00 -43.05 -5.81
N VAL A 489 18.72 -41.93 -5.89
CA VAL A 489 20.18 -41.85 -5.78
C VAL A 489 20.55 -41.15 -4.49
N THR A 490 21.51 -41.71 -3.74
CA THR A 490 21.92 -41.20 -2.42
C THR A 490 23.44 -41.10 -2.24
N ASP A 491 24.21 -41.70 -3.16
CA ASP A 491 25.66 -41.81 -3.14
C ASP A 491 26.38 -40.77 -4.02
N LYS A 492 25.62 -39.90 -4.68
CA LYS A 492 26.11 -38.85 -5.58
C LYS A 492 25.46 -37.52 -5.26
N THR A 493 26.15 -36.42 -5.52
CA THR A 493 25.54 -35.09 -5.57
C THR A 493 24.45 -35.10 -6.64
N ALA A 494 23.22 -34.80 -6.24
CA ALA A 494 22.08 -34.71 -7.13
C ALA A 494 21.90 -33.26 -7.61
N ILE A 495 21.88 -33.08 -8.93
CA ILE A 495 21.79 -31.76 -9.57
C ILE A 495 20.51 -31.68 -10.38
N LEU A 496 19.71 -30.64 -10.16
CA LEU A 496 18.58 -30.30 -11.03
C LEU A 496 18.97 -29.22 -12.04
N VAL A 497 18.75 -29.50 -13.32
CA VAL A 497 18.86 -28.53 -14.42
C VAL A 497 17.45 -28.22 -14.95
N PRO A 498 16.84 -27.08 -14.57
CA PRO A 498 15.53 -26.69 -15.08
C PRO A 498 15.66 -26.14 -16.50
N GLY A 499 15.00 -26.79 -17.44
CA GLY A 499 14.83 -26.29 -18.80
C GLY A 499 14.00 -25.00 -18.81
N GLN A 500 14.34 -24.11 -19.74
CA GLN A 500 13.68 -22.83 -19.94
C GLN A 500 13.17 -22.72 -21.38
N VAL A 501 12.30 -21.73 -21.61
CA VAL A 501 11.90 -21.35 -22.96
C VAL A 501 13.03 -20.51 -23.57
N GLU A 502 13.66 -20.99 -24.64
CA GLU A 502 14.91 -20.41 -25.17
C GLU A 502 14.76 -18.98 -25.72
N ASP A 503 13.56 -18.61 -26.19
CA ASP A 503 13.23 -17.26 -26.66
C ASP A 503 12.66 -16.35 -25.56
N ASP A 504 12.70 -16.78 -24.29
CA ASP A 504 12.24 -15.97 -23.16
C ASP A 504 13.11 -14.71 -22.97
N ALA A 505 12.46 -13.61 -22.58
CA ALA A 505 13.13 -12.34 -22.36
C ALA A 505 14.22 -12.45 -21.26
N SER A 506 14.01 -13.28 -20.24
CA SER A 506 15.00 -13.51 -19.19
C SER A 506 16.29 -14.17 -19.71
N ILE A 507 16.23 -15.00 -20.74
CA ILE A 507 17.44 -15.54 -21.38
C ILE A 507 18.07 -14.48 -22.26
N ARG A 508 17.28 -13.85 -23.14
CA ARG A 508 17.79 -12.85 -24.08
C ARG A 508 18.52 -11.69 -23.39
N PHE A 509 18.02 -11.25 -22.24
CA PHE A 509 18.51 -10.07 -21.52
C PHE A 509 19.26 -10.40 -20.22
N GLY A 510 19.24 -11.66 -19.80
CA GLY A 510 19.89 -12.12 -18.57
C GLY A 510 20.95 -13.20 -18.78
N SER A 511 21.08 -13.81 -19.95
CA SER A 511 22.05 -14.89 -20.19
C SER A 511 22.95 -14.56 -21.38
N PRO A 512 24.08 -13.87 -21.15
CA PRO A 512 24.92 -13.35 -22.24
C PRO A 512 25.70 -14.45 -22.99
N GLU A 513 26.12 -15.51 -22.29
CA GLU A 513 26.97 -16.59 -22.83
C GLU A 513 26.14 -17.82 -23.22
N ILE A 514 25.55 -18.54 -22.25
CA ILE A 514 24.75 -19.74 -22.49
C ILE A 514 23.30 -19.34 -22.77
N LYS A 515 22.75 -19.70 -23.94
CA LYS A 515 21.39 -19.29 -24.37
C LYS A 515 20.46 -20.46 -24.72
N LYS A 516 20.96 -21.69 -24.66
CA LYS A 516 20.21 -22.90 -25.01
C LYS A 516 20.24 -23.90 -23.87
N ASN A 517 19.17 -24.68 -23.74
CA ASN A 517 19.07 -25.67 -22.68
C ASN A 517 20.13 -26.77 -22.82
N LEU A 518 20.41 -27.20 -24.06
CA LEU A 518 21.44 -28.22 -24.33
C LEU A 518 22.84 -27.73 -23.95
N ASP A 519 23.16 -26.46 -24.23
CA ASP A 519 24.45 -25.87 -23.87
C ASP A 519 24.63 -25.79 -22.35
N LEU A 520 23.56 -25.44 -21.62
CA LEU A 520 23.57 -25.48 -20.16
C LEU A 520 23.80 -26.91 -19.66
N LEU A 521 23.03 -27.88 -20.17
CA LEU A 521 23.12 -29.26 -19.71
C LEU A 521 24.51 -29.87 -19.96
N ARG A 522 25.08 -29.60 -21.13
CA ARG A 522 26.45 -29.97 -21.49
C ARG A 522 27.47 -29.34 -20.55
N LYS A 523 27.35 -28.03 -20.27
CA LYS A 523 28.29 -27.34 -19.37
C LYS A 523 28.19 -27.85 -17.93
N VAL A 524 26.98 -28.16 -17.46
CA VAL A 524 26.77 -28.72 -16.12
C VAL A 524 27.39 -30.11 -16.01
N ARG A 525 27.25 -30.97 -17.02
CA ARG A 525 27.94 -32.28 -17.05
C ARG A 525 29.45 -32.15 -17.11
N GLU A 526 29.99 -31.22 -17.90
CA GLU A 526 31.43 -30.95 -18.01
C GLU A 526 32.04 -30.60 -16.65
N LEU A 527 31.36 -29.75 -15.87
CA LEU A 527 31.83 -29.32 -14.55
C LEU A 527 31.56 -30.35 -13.44
N ASN A 528 30.58 -31.23 -13.64
CA ASN A 528 30.12 -32.21 -12.64
C ASN A 528 30.08 -33.63 -13.22
N PRO A 529 31.23 -34.21 -13.60
CA PRO A 529 31.27 -35.49 -14.33
C PRO A 529 30.65 -36.66 -13.55
N ASN A 530 30.77 -36.64 -12.22
CA ASN A 530 30.34 -37.74 -11.34
C ASN A 530 28.96 -37.54 -10.70
N ALA A 531 28.35 -36.36 -10.88
CA ALA A 531 27.05 -36.04 -10.27
C ALA A 531 25.90 -36.77 -10.96
N TYR A 532 24.78 -36.89 -10.25
CA TYR A 532 23.51 -37.37 -10.81
C TYR A 532 22.68 -36.18 -11.32
N ILE A 533 22.60 -36.01 -12.64
CA ILE A 533 22.00 -34.84 -13.27
C ILE A 533 20.59 -35.15 -13.75
N ILE A 534 19.64 -34.39 -13.21
CA ILE A 534 18.22 -34.48 -13.55
C ILE A 534 17.89 -33.29 -14.43
N TYR A 535 17.51 -33.54 -15.68
CA TYR A 535 16.99 -32.50 -16.57
C TYR A 535 15.47 -32.43 -16.48
N LYS A 536 14.94 -31.26 -16.12
CA LYS A 536 13.50 -31.02 -16.08
C LYS A 536 13.08 -30.03 -17.16
N PRO A 537 12.54 -30.47 -18.31
CA PRO A 537 12.12 -29.55 -19.36
C PRO A 537 10.98 -28.63 -18.92
N HIS A 538 10.92 -27.44 -19.50
CA HIS A 538 9.87 -26.46 -19.21
C HIS A 538 8.48 -26.98 -19.68
N PRO A 539 7.41 -26.83 -18.89
CA PRO A 539 6.08 -27.35 -19.26
C PRO A 539 5.56 -26.80 -20.61
N ASP A 540 5.79 -25.50 -20.89
CA ASP A 540 5.37 -24.91 -22.17
C ASP A 540 6.15 -25.47 -23.39
N VAL A 541 7.37 -25.96 -23.18
CA VAL A 541 8.17 -26.62 -24.22
C VAL A 541 7.67 -28.05 -24.44
N VAL A 542 7.40 -28.79 -23.36
CA VAL A 542 6.82 -30.15 -23.44
C VAL A 542 5.46 -30.12 -24.14
N SER A 543 4.66 -29.07 -23.93
CA SER A 543 3.38 -28.90 -24.61
C SER A 543 3.47 -28.51 -26.10
N GLY A 544 4.69 -28.29 -26.64
CA GLY A 544 4.93 -27.92 -28.04
C GLY A 544 4.65 -26.46 -28.39
N ASN A 545 4.36 -25.61 -27.40
CA ASN A 545 3.94 -24.22 -27.62
C ASN A 545 5.10 -23.22 -27.73
N ARG A 546 6.32 -23.60 -27.33
CA ARG A 546 7.48 -22.70 -27.20
C ARG A 546 8.80 -23.40 -27.58
N GLN A 547 9.82 -22.61 -27.91
CA GLN A 547 11.15 -23.10 -28.26
C GLN A 547 11.94 -23.59 -27.04
N GLY A 548 12.88 -24.51 -27.26
CA GLY A 548 13.77 -25.05 -26.23
C GLY A 548 13.69 -26.57 -26.03
N HIS A 549 13.01 -27.30 -26.92
CA HIS A 549 12.97 -28.75 -26.87
C HIS A 549 14.35 -29.32 -27.19
N ILE A 550 14.85 -30.19 -26.30
CA ILE A 550 16.04 -31.00 -26.54
C ILE A 550 15.54 -32.40 -26.92
N PRO A 551 15.98 -32.97 -28.05
CA PRO A 551 15.70 -34.37 -28.37
C PRO A 551 16.18 -35.28 -27.23
N THR A 552 15.36 -36.25 -26.84
CA THR A 552 15.67 -37.16 -25.71
C THR A 552 17.04 -37.80 -25.85
N GLU A 553 17.41 -38.23 -27.06
CA GLU A 553 18.70 -38.84 -27.39
C GLU A 553 19.90 -37.94 -27.03
N GLN A 554 19.79 -36.63 -27.24
CA GLN A 554 20.84 -35.67 -26.87
C GLN A 554 20.82 -35.33 -25.38
N ALA A 555 19.63 -35.30 -24.77
CA ALA A 555 19.51 -34.99 -23.35
C ALA A 555 20.11 -36.10 -22.48
N VAL A 556 19.92 -37.37 -22.84
CA VAL A 556 20.47 -38.52 -22.07
C VAL A 556 22.00 -38.66 -22.19
N GLU A 557 22.65 -37.99 -23.15
CA GLU A 557 24.11 -37.91 -23.19
C GLU A 557 24.68 -37.12 -22.01
N PHE A 558 23.90 -36.18 -21.46
CA PHE A 558 24.36 -35.25 -20.43
C PHE A 558 23.57 -35.38 -19.12
N ALA A 559 22.32 -35.83 -19.15
CA ALA A 559 21.47 -36.07 -17.97
C ALA A 559 21.31 -37.57 -17.68
N ASP A 560 21.33 -37.94 -16.40
CA ASP A 560 21.03 -39.30 -15.95
C ASP A 560 19.52 -39.56 -15.91
N GLU A 561 18.70 -38.53 -15.71
CA GLU A 561 17.23 -38.63 -15.66
C GLU A 561 16.56 -37.42 -16.33
N ILE A 562 15.47 -37.65 -17.07
CA ILE A 562 14.64 -36.60 -17.65
C ILE A 562 13.24 -36.64 -17.02
N VAL A 563 12.83 -35.54 -16.39
CA VAL A 563 11.61 -35.50 -15.57
C VAL A 563 10.60 -34.50 -16.12
N GLU A 564 9.76 -34.94 -17.05
CA GLU A 564 8.78 -34.09 -17.73
C GLU A 564 7.60 -33.71 -16.83
N ASN A 565 7.00 -34.70 -16.15
CA ASN A 565 5.68 -34.55 -15.52
C ASN A 565 5.70 -34.20 -14.03
N ALA A 566 6.85 -34.27 -13.36
CA ALA A 566 6.92 -33.96 -11.93
C ALA A 566 6.68 -32.48 -11.64
N ASN A 567 6.21 -32.18 -10.43
CA ASN A 567 6.28 -30.84 -9.87
C ASN A 567 7.75 -30.46 -9.62
N ILE A 568 8.19 -29.32 -10.17
CA ILE A 568 9.57 -28.85 -10.01
C ILE A 568 9.97 -28.63 -8.55
N LEU A 569 9.03 -28.23 -7.69
CA LEU A 569 9.31 -28.02 -6.26
C LEU A 569 9.62 -29.34 -5.54
N ASP A 570 9.00 -30.44 -5.96
CA ASP A 570 9.27 -31.78 -5.41
C ASP A 570 10.66 -32.26 -5.84
N CYS A 571 11.10 -31.90 -7.06
CA CYS A 571 12.47 -32.11 -7.52
C CYS A 571 13.46 -31.27 -6.70
N ILE A 572 13.23 -29.96 -6.58
CA ILE A 572 14.11 -29.04 -5.81
C ILE A 572 14.29 -29.52 -4.38
N ASN A 573 13.23 -30.00 -3.72
CA ASN A 573 13.32 -30.48 -2.33
C ASN A 573 14.29 -31.67 -2.16
N GLN A 574 14.48 -32.48 -3.21
CA GLN A 574 15.23 -33.74 -3.14
C GLN A 574 16.64 -33.70 -3.73
N VAL A 575 16.98 -32.65 -4.48
CA VAL A 575 18.34 -32.46 -5.00
C VAL A 575 19.22 -31.67 -4.04
N ASP A 576 20.53 -31.75 -4.20
CA ASP A 576 21.50 -30.96 -3.43
C ASP A 576 21.68 -29.57 -4.05
N GLU A 577 21.75 -29.52 -5.38
CA GLU A 577 22.11 -28.33 -6.14
C GLU A 577 21.12 -28.07 -7.29
N VAL A 578 20.95 -26.79 -7.64
CA VAL A 578 20.17 -26.36 -8.81
C VAL A 578 21.04 -25.51 -9.73
N HIS A 579 21.20 -25.93 -10.98
CA HIS A 579 22.05 -25.28 -11.97
C HIS A 579 21.18 -24.64 -13.06
N THR A 580 21.17 -23.32 -13.15
CA THR A 580 20.24 -22.57 -14.00
C THR A 580 20.93 -21.45 -14.78
N MET A 581 20.38 -21.09 -15.94
CA MET A 581 20.71 -19.81 -16.57
C MET A 581 20.03 -18.68 -15.81
N THR A 582 18.71 -18.52 -15.99
CA THR A 582 17.95 -17.38 -15.45
C THR A 582 16.58 -17.75 -14.89
N SER A 583 16.29 -19.06 -14.76
CA SER A 583 14.99 -19.57 -14.31
C SER A 583 14.60 -19.06 -12.93
N LEU A 584 13.32 -18.81 -12.69
CA LEU A 584 12.83 -18.53 -11.34
C LEU A 584 13.05 -19.71 -10.37
N ALA A 585 13.22 -20.93 -10.90
CA ALA A 585 13.49 -22.13 -10.11
C ALA A 585 14.74 -21.99 -9.22
N GLY A 586 15.75 -21.21 -9.64
CA GLY A 586 16.91 -20.92 -8.79
C GLY A 586 16.53 -20.12 -7.54
N PHE A 587 15.65 -19.12 -7.65
CA PHE A 587 15.12 -18.43 -6.47
C PHE A 587 14.28 -19.36 -5.59
N GLU A 588 13.43 -20.21 -6.19
CA GLU A 588 12.64 -21.20 -5.44
C GLU A 588 13.52 -22.22 -4.69
N ALA A 589 14.72 -22.50 -5.21
CA ALA A 589 15.74 -23.33 -4.59
C ALA A 589 16.47 -22.61 -3.43
N LEU A 590 16.79 -21.31 -3.59
CA LEU A 590 17.30 -20.49 -2.49
C LEU A 590 16.32 -20.45 -1.30
N LEU A 591 15.02 -20.29 -1.56
CA LEU A 591 14.00 -20.35 -0.51
C LEU A 591 14.06 -21.67 0.28
N ARG A 592 14.46 -22.77 -0.35
CA ARG A 592 14.57 -24.11 0.27
C ARG A 592 15.96 -24.43 0.82
N GLY A 593 16.88 -23.46 0.81
CA GLY A 593 18.23 -23.63 1.33
C GLY A 593 19.10 -24.56 0.47
N LYS A 594 18.81 -24.66 -0.85
CA LYS A 594 19.63 -25.42 -1.80
C LYS A 594 20.77 -24.54 -2.32
N ILE A 595 21.86 -25.19 -2.72
CA ILE A 595 22.96 -24.51 -3.42
C ILE A 595 22.50 -24.21 -4.84
N VAL A 596 22.75 -22.99 -5.31
CA VAL A 596 22.27 -22.54 -6.62
C VAL A 596 23.42 -21.99 -7.44
N HIS A 597 23.64 -22.61 -8.60
CA HIS A 597 24.64 -22.25 -9.59
C HIS A 597 23.99 -21.46 -10.73
N CYS A 598 24.49 -20.24 -10.98
CA CYS A 598 23.96 -19.34 -12.00
C CYS A 598 24.95 -19.19 -13.18
N TYR A 599 24.56 -19.72 -14.34
CA TYR A 599 25.29 -19.55 -15.61
C TYR A 599 24.80 -18.34 -16.42
N GLY A 600 23.70 -17.72 -15.98
CA GLY A 600 23.26 -16.41 -16.42
C GLY A 600 23.32 -15.40 -15.27
N LEU A 601 22.65 -14.27 -15.45
CA LEU A 601 22.56 -13.15 -14.51
C LEU A 601 21.11 -12.90 -14.08
N PRO A 602 20.39 -13.89 -13.50
CA PRO A 602 19.04 -13.68 -12.98
C PRO A 602 19.05 -12.62 -11.86
N PHE A 603 17.87 -12.09 -11.51
CA PHE A 603 17.75 -11.02 -10.51
C PHE A 603 18.38 -11.34 -9.14
N TYR A 604 18.47 -12.63 -8.79
CA TYR A 604 18.98 -13.13 -7.52
C TYR A 604 20.46 -13.56 -7.54
N SER A 605 21.15 -13.43 -8.69
CA SER A 605 22.60 -13.68 -8.80
C SER A 605 23.44 -12.47 -8.40
N ASN A 606 24.71 -12.68 -8.07
CA ASN A 606 25.72 -11.67 -7.72
C ASN A 606 25.42 -10.89 -6.42
N TRP A 607 24.68 -11.49 -5.48
CA TRP A 607 24.44 -10.93 -4.14
C TRP A 607 25.14 -11.72 -3.02
N GLY A 608 25.98 -12.70 -3.39
CA GLY A 608 26.64 -13.61 -2.44
C GLY A 608 25.77 -14.77 -1.92
N LEU A 609 24.62 -15.02 -2.57
CA LEU A 609 23.68 -16.10 -2.25
C LEU A 609 23.76 -17.29 -3.23
N THR A 610 24.50 -17.14 -4.33
CA THR A 610 24.60 -18.09 -5.43
C THR A 610 26.06 -18.26 -5.84
N GLU A 611 26.35 -19.40 -6.47
CA GLU A 611 27.62 -19.65 -7.15
C GLU A 611 27.50 -19.12 -8.59
N ASP A 612 28.05 -17.93 -8.82
CA ASP A 612 27.89 -17.19 -10.07
C ASP A 612 29.07 -17.40 -11.02
N TYR A 613 28.78 -17.87 -12.24
CA TYR A 613 29.80 -18.08 -13.28
C TYR A 613 30.06 -16.82 -14.10
N LEU A 614 29.23 -15.79 -13.93
CA LEU A 614 29.34 -14.49 -14.55
C LEU A 614 29.28 -13.41 -13.49
N SER A 615 30.20 -12.45 -13.57
CA SER A 615 30.24 -11.28 -12.69
C SER A 615 29.39 -10.14 -13.24
N LEU A 616 28.69 -9.43 -12.37
CA LEU A 616 27.99 -8.19 -12.69
C LEU A 616 28.38 -7.09 -11.70
N GLU A 617 29.33 -6.24 -12.10
CA GLU A 617 29.98 -5.24 -11.23
C GLU A 617 29.02 -4.31 -10.48
N ARG A 618 27.85 -4.00 -11.07
CA ARG A 618 26.86 -3.13 -10.43
C ARG A 618 26.28 -3.74 -9.14
N ARG A 619 26.25 -5.06 -9.02
CA ARG A 619 25.76 -5.79 -7.83
C ARG A 619 26.93 -6.09 -6.89
N HIS A 620 27.26 -5.11 -6.06
CA HIS A 620 28.43 -5.15 -5.18
C HIS A 620 28.09 -5.34 -3.69
N ARG A 621 26.80 -5.23 -3.32
CA ARG A 621 26.33 -5.49 -1.96
C ARG A 621 26.15 -7.00 -1.75
N LYS A 622 26.60 -7.52 -0.60
CA LYS A 622 26.24 -8.86 -0.14
C LYS A 622 24.94 -8.80 0.64
N LEU A 623 24.04 -9.74 0.39
CA LEU A 623 22.74 -9.83 1.05
C LEU A 623 22.60 -11.14 1.81
N CYS A 624 21.81 -11.14 2.87
CA CYS A 624 21.24 -12.38 3.39
C CYS A 624 19.96 -12.75 2.61
N LEU A 625 19.52 -14.01 2.76
CA LEU A 625 18.36 -14.52 2.03
C LEU A 625 17.08 -13.75 2.40
N GLU A 626 16.90 -13.40 3.67
CA GLU A 626 15.74 -12.65 4.14
C GLU A 626 15.66 -11.23 3.53
N GLU A 627 16.79 -10.56 3.30
CA GLU A 627 16.83 -9.26 2.59
C GLU A 627 16.37 -9.42 1.13
N LEU A 628 16.88 -10.44 0.43
CA LEU A 628 16.45 -10.74 -0.94
C LEU A 628 14.95 -11.04 -0.99
N ILE A 629 14.43 -11.85 -0.05
CA ILE A 629 13.01 -12.18 0.03
C ILE A 629 12.17 -10.93 0.30
N SER A 630 12.61 -10.05 1.21
CA SER A 630 11.90 -8.82 1.51
C SER A 630 11.81 -7.91 0.28
N ALA A 631 12.92 -7.70 -0.44
CA ALA A 631 12.92 -6.93 -1.67
C ALA A 631 11.95 -7.51 -2.72
N VAL A 632 12.02 -8.83 -2.92
CA VAL A 632 11.33 -9.55 -3.99
C VAL A 632 9.84 -9.73 -3.72
N LEU A 633 9.43 -9.89 -2.46
CA LEU A 633 8.03 -10.18 -2.09
C LEU A 633 7.32 -9.04 -1.37
N VAL A 634 8.03 -8.07 -0.80
CA VAL A 634 7.40 -6.99 0.01
C VAL A 634 7.49 -5.65 -0.70
N TYR A 635 8.67 -5.26 -1.18
CA TYR A 635 8.92 -3.90 -1.70
C TYR A 635 8.71 -3.74 -3.20
N TYR A 636 9.11 -4.73 -4.00
CA TYR A 636 9.10 -4.63 -5.45
C TYR A 636 7.71 -4.87 -6.08
N PRO A 637 7.01 -5.99 -5.80
CA PRO A 637 5.71 -6.28 -6.40
C PRO A 637 4.56 -5.50 -5.74
N GLN A 638 3.49 -5.35 -6.51
CA GLN A 638 2.18 -4.95 -6.03
C GLN A 638 1.30 -6.19 -5.90
N TYR A 639 0.37 -6.16 -4.94
CA TYR A 639 -0.63 -7.21 -4.78
C TYR A 639 -2.03 -6.66 -4.74
N VAL A 640 -2.94 -7.34 -5.42
CA VAL A 640 -4.36 -7.01 -5.44
C VAL A 640 -5.18 -8.28 -5.28
N ASP A 641 -6.23 -8.20 -4.48
CA ASP A 641 -7.29 -9.20 -4.49
C ASP A 641 -8.19 -8.98 -5.73
N PRO A 642 -8.20 -9.91 -6.70
CA PRO A 642 -8.99 -9.76 -7.91
C PRO A 642 -10.49 -9.86 -7.66
N GLU A 643 -10.95 -10.38 -6.52
CA GLU A 643 -12.38 -10.45 -6.20
C GLU A 643 -12.91 -9.13 -5.65
N ASN A 644 -12.12 -8.48 -4.78
CA ASN A 644 -12.51 -7.22 -4.14
C ASN A 644 -11.96 -5.98 -4.84
N ALA A 645 -11.03 -6.15 -5.80
CA ALA A 645 -10.30 -5.08 -6.48
C ALA A 645 -9.56 -4.12 -5.51
N THR A 646 -9.11 -4.65 -4.38
CA THR A 646 -8.41 -3.91 -3.32
C THR A 646 -6.94 -4.34 -3.22
N MET A 647 -6.08 -3.39 -2.82
CA MET A 647 -4.68 -3.68 -2.53
C MET A 647 -4.57 -4.64 -1.34
N ILE A 648 -3.79 -5.71 -1.50
CA ILE A 648 -3.44 -6.66 -0.45
C ILE A 648 -1.91 -6.67 -0.23
N ASN A 649 -1.43 -7.48 0.71
CA ASN A 649 0.01 -7.72 0.89
C ASN A 649 0.39 -9.17 0.52
N ALA A 650 1.68 -9.48 0.54
CA ALA A 650 2.18 -10.82 0.21
C ALA A 650 1.60 -11.92 1.11
N GLU A 651 1.38 -11.63 2.40
CA GLU A 651 0.79 -12.60 3.33
C GLU A 651 -0.64 -12.98 2.94
N GLN A 652 -1.43 -11.99 2.53
CA GLN A 652 -2.79 -12.20 2.05
C GLN A 652 -2.81 -12.87 0.68
N ALA A 653 -1.89 -12.51 -0.23
CA ALA A 653 -1.75 -13.20 -1.50
C ALA A 653 -1.44 -14.70 -1.31
N ILE A 654 -0.54 -15.05 -0.38
CA ILE A 654 -0.27 -16.45 -0.02
C ILE A 654 -1.50 -17.13 0.57
N GLU A 655 -2.25 -16.46 1.46
CA GLU A 655 -3.48 -16.99 2.06
C GLU A 655 -4.53 -17.33 0.99
N ILE A 656 -4.75 -16.41 0.05
CA ILE A 656 -5.67 -16.62 -1.09
C ILE A 656 -5.22 -17.81 -1.93
N LEU A 657 -3.92 -17.93 -2.24
CA LEU A 657 -3.38 -19.06 -2.99
C LEU A 657 -3.54 -20.40 -2.26
N GLN A 658 -3.32 -20.41 -0.94
CA GLN A 658 -3.52 -21.59 -0.10
C GLN A 658 -4.98 -22.05 -0.17
N GLN A 659 -5.94 -21.13 -0.02
CA GLN A 659 -7.37 -21.43 -0.11
C GLN A 659 -7.76 -21.93 -1.51
N GLN A 660 -7.26 -21.29 -2.58
CA GLN A 660 -7.50 -21.74 -3.96
C GLN A 660 -6.96 -23.15 -4.22
N LYS A 661 -5.76 -23.48 -3.70
CA LYS A 661 -5.14 -24.80 -3.84
C LYS A 661 -5.95 -25.88 -3.13
N GLN A 662 -6.43 -25.61 -1.91
CA GLN A 662 -7.30 -26.52 -1.17
C GLN A 662 -8.61 -26.80 -1.94
N GLN A 663 -9.28 -25.76 -2.43
CA GLN A 663 -10.49 -25.91 -3.24
C GLN A 663 -10.25 -26.73 -4.51
N LEU A 664 -9.09 -26.57 -5.16
CA LEU A 664 -8.72 -27.33 -6.35
C LEU A 664 -8.43 -28.80 -6.05
N SER A 665 -7.81 -29.13 -4.92
CA SER A 665 -7.59 -30.53 -4.52
C SER A 665 -8.88 -31.32 -4.32
N HIS A 666 -9.97 -30.63 -3.96
CA HIS A 666 -11.31 -31.22 -3.87
C HIS A 666 -12.06 -31.29 -5.21
N SER A 667 -11.54 -30.67 -6.28
CA SER A 667 -12.13 -30.73 -7.62
C SER A 667 -11.18 -31.48 -8.57
N GLY A 668 -11.51 -32.71 -8.95
CA GLY A 668 -10.63 -33.60 -9.73
C GLY A 668 -9.89 -32.95 -10.92
N ILE A 669 -8.67 -33.45 -11.18
CA ILE A 669 -7.62 -32.90 -12.05
C ILE A 669 -8.04 -32.61 -13.52
N LYS A 670 -9.16 -33.18 -13.99
CA LYS A 670 -9.68 -32.94 -15.35
C LYS A 670 -10.90 -32.00 -15.31
N ARG A 671 -10.67 -30.69 -15.49
CA ARG A 671 -11.77 -29.77 -15.85
C ARG A 671 -12.11 -29.95 -17.33
N PRO A 672 -13.36 -30.31 -17.70
CA PRO A 672 -13.82 -30.36 -19.09
C PRO A 672 -13.55 -29.04 -19.82
N TRP A 673 -13.28 -29.09 -21.13
CA TRP A 673 -13.05 -27.88 -21.95
C TRP A 673 -14.17 -26.84 -21.77
N ILE A 674 -15.42 -27.30 -21.68
CA ILE A 674 -16.60 -26.47 -21.43
C ILE A 674 -16.50 -25.75 -20.06
N ALA A 675 -16.07 -26.45 -19.00
CA ALA A 675 -15.87 -25.84 -17.69
C ALA A 675 -14.72 -24.81 -17.69
N LYS A 676 -13.67 -25.03 -18.50
CA LYS A 676 -12.61 -24.03 -18.72
C LYS A 676 -13.15 -22.79 -19.44
N GLN A 677 -13.96 -22.96 -20.49
CA GLN A 677 -14.57 -21.83 -21.21
C GLN A 677 -15.58 -21.07 -20.35
N PHE A 678 -16.42 -21.75 -19.58
CA PHE A 678 -17.30 -21.12 -18.58
C PHE A 678 -16.52 -20.37 -17.51
N GLY A 679 -15.40 -20.93 -17.04
CA GLY A 679 -14.47 -20.23 -16.15
C GLY A 679 -13.95 -18.93 -16.76
N LYS A 680 -13.49 -18.98 -18.02
CA LYS A 680 -13.06 -17.79 -18.77
C LYS A 680 -14.17 -16.74 -18.92
N LEU A 681 -15.40 -17.18 -19.21
CA LEU A 681 -16.55 -16.31 -19.41
C LEU A 681 -17.05 -15.69 -18.10
N LYS A 682 -17.05 -16.45 -17.00
CA LYS A 682 -17.32 -15.96 -15.64
C LYS A 682 -16.27 -14.95 -15.20
N GLN A 683 -14.99 -15.22 -15.45
CA GLN A 683 -13.92 -14.27 -15.16
C GLN A 683 -14.09 -13.00 -15.99
N LEU A 684 -14.30 -13.12 -17.30
CA LEU A 684 -14.55 -11.97 -18.18
C LEU A 684 -15.75 -11.14 -17.74
N TYR A 685 -16.87 -11.76 -17.37
CA TYR A 685 -18.06 -11.07 -16.85
C TYR A 685 -17.77 -10.33 -15.54
N ARG A 686 -17.08 -10.99 -14.59
CA ARG A 686 -16.69 -10.39 -13.31
C ARG A 686 -15.74 -9.20 -13.49
N THR A 687 -14.83 -9.27 -14.46
CA THR A 687 -13.86 -8.17 -14.68
C THR A 687 -14.45 -7.00 -15.47
N LEU A 688 -15.59 -7.18 -16.16
CA LEU A 688 -16.24 -6.12 -16.95
C LEU A 688 -17.35 -5.37 -16.19
N GLN A 689 -17.74 -5.85 -15.00
CA GLN A 689 -18.53 -5.07 -14.03
C GLN A 689 -17.63 -4.07 -13.30
#